data_AF-A0A497EHH4-F1
#
_entry.id   AF-A0A497EHH4-F1
#
_cell.length_a   1.000
_cell.length_b   1.000
_cell.length_c   1.000
_cell.angle_alpha   90.00
_cell.angle_beta   90.00
_cell.angle_gamma   90.00
#
_symmetry.space_group_name_H-M   'P 1'
#
loop_
_entity.id
_entity.type
_entity.pdbx_description
1 polymer ?
#
loop_
_entity_poly.entity_id
_entity_poly.type
_entity_poly.pdbx_seq_one_letter_code
_entity_poly.pdbx_strand_id
1 'polypeptide(L)'
;MRRAQITIFIVLGLTVIITFFLLFYLAEQTAEQKASREIQKVIKRAMSVSAFRFFTEECLRSTLEDAILNISKRGGQYKPKNSIKFNNENVSILITIDEPIPEDYPCTGQNYDPPDYCRFKLNQPAFAGIATNLSTTSIANEIKKYIEENAIKCINTTALESVTGYDLNITTIKPIVKLLRTSVRAKLQFVLSARLKGKEIPILENTPWVEVKTRLYQIINPILGNSLNSDWTNATSNFTATLEENSNTYLLEGNLTIIKKELGSADIFIIKDNLYKIKNQPLIFQFARKNRPPILSYISRYPQKQGDDTYDVLIIEGENLSIDDLNISYADPDEDSITKSFPSSIPSSLGYHNLTFTIYDKHNLNDTQLVRILVDPKLIVSANITANYSTIPSNIISPEDPVFLIAKPKNRTLDDKAEYLFYWTIKKGGATVLHIETNNFTTKLTQKQITKLFNTCTPNSICTAILKANLFYSSYNQTNYNFSTLAIKQCLPHRSSLPPFPFDPTYFGNHSCCKEDFTIAPNTTICYSGPNILSNAPYNTSNLHCYNIIRYCDGSTGNACLGRIEITGTSSICCAGASACIGKKAFSFTKQGWCFGKGGCSKLCSEIVDSNQDGIFNEQDHCNCRFGDSGKPCRKLENNQWLSGTCSSGFFGIGAECKT
;
A
#
# COMPACT_ATOMS: atom_id res chain seq x y z
N MET A 1 55.22 64.62 -65.05
CA MET A 1 53.79 64.86 -65.39
C MET A 1 53.27 64.12 -66.63
N ARG A 2 54.07 63.78 -67.66
CA ARG A 2 53.53 63.14 -68.90
C ARG A 2 53.00 61.69 -68.74
N ARG A 3 53.39 60.93 -67.71
CA ARG A 3 52.88 59.56 -67.47
C ARG A 3 51.50 59.50 -66.79
N ALA A 4 51.11 60.56 -66.05
CA ALA A 4 49.82 60.61 -65.36
C ALA A 4 48.63 60.82 -66.34
N GLN A 5 48.84 61.59 -67.41
CA GLN A 5 47.80 61.86 -68.42
C GLN A 5 47.39 60.59 -69.19
N ILE A 6 48.35 59.72 -69.53
CA ILE A 6 48.07 58.45 -70.22
C ILE A 6 47.22 57.52 -69.33
N THR A 7 47.51 57.48 -68.03
CA THR A 7 46.77 56.65 -67.07
C THR A 7 45.31 57.08 -66.95
N ILE A 8 45.03 58.40 -66.97
CA ILE A 8 43.67 58.95 -66.95
C ILE A 8 42.88 58.56 -68.21
N PHE A 9 43.47 58.63 -69.40
CA PHE A 9 42.77 58.23 -70.63
C PHE A 9 42.47 56.73 -70.67
N ILE A 10 43.38 55.89 -70.14
CA ILE A 10 43.15 54.43 -70.01
C ILE A 10 41.98 54.15 -69.05
N VAL A 11 41.96 54.79 -67.87
CA VAL A 11 40.88 54.61 -66.88
C VAL A 11 39.54 55.11 -67.44
N LEU A 12 39.53 56.26 -68.13
CA LEU A 12 38.32 56.80 -68.76
C LEU A 12 37.79 55.87 -69.86
N GLY A 13 38.66 55.39 -70.75
CA GLY A 13 38.30 54.45 -71.80
C GLY A 13 37.73 53.13 -71.23
N LEU A 14 38.38 52.58 -70.20
CA LEU A 14 37.90 51.39 -69.50
C LEU A 14 36.53 51.62 -68.85
N THR A 15 36.32 52.78 -68.21
CA THR A 15 35.05 53.12 -67.55
C THR A 15 33.91 53.21 -68.57
N VAL A 16 34.15 53.83 -69.72
CA VAL A 16 33.16 53.90 -70.81
C VAL A 16 32.83 52.49 -71.32
N ILE A 17 33.83 51.65 -71.56
CA ILE A 17 33.63 50.26 -72.01
C ILE A 17 32.82 49.46 -70.99
N ILE A 18 33.18 49.52 -69.70
CA ILE A 18 32.44 48.84 -68.61
C ILE A 18 30.99 49.31 -68.55
N THR A 19 30.75 50.62 -68.73
CA THR A 19 29.39 51.18 -68.72
C THR A 19 28.55 50.64 -69.88
N PHE A 20 29.12 50.55 -71.09
CA PHE A 20 28.43 49.94 -72.23
C PHE A 20 28.17 48.45 -72.01
N PHE A 21 29.14 47.68 -71.51
CA PHE A 21 28.94 46.26 -71.17
C PHE A 21 27.83 46.08 -70.13
N LEU A 22 27.81 46.91 -69.08
CA LEU A 22 26.77 46.90 -68.07
C LEU A 22 25.39 47.24 -68.67
N LEU A 23 25.32 48.26 -69.54
CA LEU A 23 24.07 48.63 -70.23
C LEU A 23 23.55 47.51 -71.13
N PHE A 24 24.41 46.86 -71.91
CA PHE A 24 24.02 45.72 -72.74
C PHE A 24 23.54 44.54 -71.89
N TYR A 25 24.24 44.23 -70.80
CA TYR A 25 23.84 43.19 -69.86
C TYR A 25 22.48 43.49 -69.21
N LEU A 26 22.25 44.73 -68.77
CA LEU A 26 20.96 45.15 -68.21
C LEU A 26 19.85 45.16 -69.27
N ALA A 27 20.15 45.54 -70.51
CA ALA A 27 19.20 45.49 -71.62
C ALA A 27 18.78 44.04 -71.95
N GLU A 28 19.72 43.11 -71.93
CA GLU A 28 19.45 41.68 -72.10
C GLU A 28 18.59 41.13 -70.95
N GLN A 29 18.95 41.42 -69.70
CA GLN A 29 18.14 41.01 -68.54
C GLN A 29 16.73 41.59 -68.55
N THR A 30 16.59 42.87 -68.92
CA THR A 30 15.26 43.52 -69.00
C THR A 30 14.43 42.99 -70.17
N ALA A 31 15.06 42.68 -71.30
CA ALA A 31 14.39 42.03 -72.43
C ALA A 31 13.89 40.62 -72.05
N GLU A 32 14.71 39.82 -71.37
CA GLU A 32 14.30 38.50 -70.87
C GLU A 32 13.16 38.58 -69.85
N GLN A 33 13.25 39.51 -68.89
CA GLN A 33 12.18 39.74 -67.92
C GLN A 33 10.89 40.21 -68.58
N LYS A 34 10.98 41.10 -69.58
CA LYS A 34 9.81 41.58 -70.32
C LYS A 34 9.17 40.46 -71.14
N ALA A 35 9.98 39.65 -71.83
CA ALA A 35 9.50 38.47 -72.57
C ALA A 35 8.81 37.46 -71.64
N SER A 36 9.42 37.16 -70.49
CA SER A 36 8.83 36.28 -69.47
C SER A 36 7.50 36.81 -68.93
N ARG A 37 7.40 38.12 -68.65
CA ARG A 37 6.16 38.76 -68.20
C ARG A 37 5.06 38.71 -69.28
N GLU A 38 5.38 38.95 -70.54
CA GLU A 38 4.39 38.89 -71.62
C GLU A 38 3.92 37.45 -71.87
N ILE A 39 4.83 36.46 -71.82
CA ILE A 39 4.46 35.04 -71.89
C ILE A 39 3.54 34.66 -70.72
N GLN A 40 3.89 35.07 -69.50
CA GLN A 40 3.04 34.86 -68.33
C GLN A 40 1.66 35.49 -68.51
N LYS A 41 1.56 36.70 -69.09
CA LYS A 41 0.27 37.34 -69.37
C LYS A 41 -0.54 36.59 -70.43
N VAL A 42 0.08 36.15 -71.53
CA VAL A 42 -0.59 35.41 -72.61
C VAL A 42 -1.12 34.09 -72.07
N ILE A 43 -0.29 33.33 -71.36
CA ILE A 43 -0.69 32.05 -70.77
C ILE A 43 -1.75 32.26 -69.70
N LYS A 44 -1.61 33.24 -68.80
CA LYS A 44 -2.65 33.60 -67.81
C LYS A 44 -3.97 33.98 -68.46
N ARG A 45 -3.93 34.79 -69.53
CA ARG A 45 -5.13 35.18 -70.26
C ARG A 45 -5.78 33.96 -70.91
N ALA A 46 -4.99 33.12 -71.57
CA ALA A 46 -5.47 31.85 -72.14
C ALA A 46 -6.15 31.00 -71.05
N MET A 47 -5.51 30.77 -69.90
CA MET A 47 -6.10 29.99 -68.80
C MET A 47 -7.36 30.64 -68.20
N SER A 48 -7.40 31.97 -68.07
CA SER A 48 -8.55 32.68 -67.49
C SER A 48 -9.80 32.66 -68.38
N VAL A 49 -9.63 32.56 -69.70
CA VAL A 49 -10.71 32.63 -70.70
C VAL A 49 -11.07 31.23 -71.25
N SER A 50 -10.30 30.18 -70.93
CA SER A 50 -10.35 28.92 -71.68
C SER A 50 -11.08 27.76 -71.02
N ALA A 51 -11.46 26.83 -71.90
CA ALA A 51 -11.83 25.45 -71.61
C ALA A 51 -10.81 24.71 -70.73
N PHE A 52 -9.54 25.13 -70.66
CA PHE A 52 -8.54 24.49 -69.80
C PHE A 52 -8.88 24.63 -68.31
N ARG A 53 -9.37 25.81 -67.88
CA ARG A 53 -9.78 26.02 -66.49
C ARG A 53 -10.95 25.12 -66.14
N PHE A 54 -11.98 25.10 -66.99
CA PHE A 54 -13.13 24.21 -66.83
C PHE A 54 -12.70 22.74 -66.78
N PHE A 55 -11.83 22.32 -67.70
CA PHE A 55 -11.31 20.97 -67.76
C PHE A 55 -10.50 20.59 -66.51
N THR A 56 -9.67 21.51 -66.00
CA THR A 56 -8.91 21.30 -64.76
C THR A 56 -9.83 21.24 -63.54
N GLU A 57 -10.89 22.06 -63.50
CA GLU A 57 -11.91 22.02 -62.45
C GLU A 57 -12.69 20.69 -62.46
N GLU A 58 -13.10 20.20 -63.62
CA GLU A 58 -13.78 18.90 -63.77
C GLU A 58 -12.86 17.71 -63.47
N CYS A 59 -11.60 17.77 -63.91
CA CYS A 59 -10.56 16.79 -63.56
C CYS A 59 -10.34 16.76 -62.04
N LEU A 60 -10.22 17.92 -61.39
CA LEU A 60 -10.10 18.01 -59.93
C LEU A 60 -11.37 17.52 -59.23
N ARG A 61 -12.56 17.85 -59.74
CA ARG A 61 -13.84 17.39 -59.19
C ARG A 61 -13.92 15.87 -59.22
N SER A 62 -13.74 15.27 -60.39
CA SER A 62 -13.77 13.82 -60.55
C SER A 62 -12.72 13.13 -59.68
N THR A 63 -11.50 13.66 -59.60
CA THR A 63 -10.42 13.13 -58.75
C THR A 63 -10.75 13.24 -57.27
N LEU A 64 -11.35 14.36 -56.84
CA LEU A 64 -11.78 14.58 -55.46
C LEU A 64 -12.92 13.63 -55.07
N GLU A 65 -13.90 13.43 -55.95
CA GLU A 65 -14.97 12.46 -55.78
C GLU A 65 -14.41 11.03 -55.60
N ASP A 66 -13.46 10.62 -56.45
CA ASP A 66 -12.80 9.32 -56.34
C ASP A 66 -11.97 9.19 -55.07
N ALA A 67 -11.27 10.26 -54.68
CA ALA A 67 -10.51 10.30 -53.44
C ALA A 67 -11.43 10.05 -52.23
N ILE A 68 -12.56 10.77 -52.16
CA ILE A 68 -13.53 10.63 -51.07
C ILE A 68 -14.10 9.20 -51.03
N LEU A 69 -14.54 8.67 -52.17
CA LEU A 69 -15.12 7.33 -52.24
C LEU A 69 -14.11 6.23 -51.85
N ASN A 70 -12.89 6.29 -52.39
CA ASN A 70 -11.87 5.26 -52.16
C ASN A 70 -11.29 5.32 -50.74
N ILE A 71 -10.97 6.51 -50.23
CA ILE A 71 -10.41 6.67 -48.88
C ILE A 71 -11.43 6.28 -47.82
N SER A 72 -12.71 6.62 -48.02
CA SER A 72 -13.78 6.27 -47.08
C SER A 72 -14.01 4.76 -47.04
N LYS A 73 -14.01 4.07 -48.19
CA LYS A 73 -14.09 2.61 -48.28
C LYS A 73 -12.90 1.87 -47.66
N ARG A 74 -11.79 2.57 -47.42
CA ARG A 74 -10.56 2.02 -46.83
C ARG A 74 -10.32 2.45 -45.39
N GLY A 75 -11.30 3.08 -44.74
CA GLY A 75 -11.19 3.48 -43.33
C GLY A 75 -10.44 4.77 -43.10
N GLY A 76 -10.45 5.69 -44.07
CA GLY A 76 -9.85 7.01 -43.95
C GLY A 76 -8.39 7.09 -44.41
N GLN A 77 -7.83 6.02 -44.99
CA GLN A 77 -6.45 5.96 -45.49
C GLN A 77 -6.41 5.62 -46.98
N TYR A 78 -5.53 6.26 -47.76
CA TYR A 78 -5.40 5.99 -49.19
C TYR A 78 -4.72 4.63 -49.46
N LYS A 79 -3.64 4.34 -48.72
CA LYS A 79 -2.86 3.10 -48.80
C LYS A 79 -2.60 2.60 -47.37
N PRO A 80 -3.57 1.93 -46.74
CA PRO A 80 -3.44 1.56 -45.33
C PRO A 80 -2.32 0.56 -45.11
N LYS A 81 -1.53 0.78 -44.05
CA LYS A 81 -0.45 -0.13 -43.65
C LYS A 81 -0.97 -1.31 -42.84
N ASN A 82 -1.84 -1.04 -41.88
CA ASN A 82 -2.51 -2.04 -41.06
C ASN A 82 -3.94 -2.23 -41.59
N SER A 83 -4.18 -3.32 -42.34
CA SER A 83 -5.45 -3.52 -43.02
C SER A 83 -5.84 -4.99 -43.18
N ILE A 84 -7.12 -5.22 -43.37
CA ILE A 84 -7.71 -6.52 -43.73
C ILE A 84 -8.40 -6.43 -45.09
N LYS A 85 -8.37 -7.51 -45.88
CA LYS A 85 -9.07 -7.58 -47.17
C LYS A 85 -10.56 -7.84 -46.95
N PHE A 86 -11.42 -6.93 -47.40
CA PHE A 86 -12.87 -7.10 -47.41
C PHE A 86 -13.44 -6.61 -48.74
N ASN A 87 -14.17 -7.48 -49.45
CA ASN A 87 -14.69 -7.20 -50.80
C ASN A 87 -13.64 -6.67 -51.78
N ASN A 88 -12.44 -7.29 -51.80
CA ASN A 88 -11.28 -6.90 -52.62
C ASN A 88 -10.68 -5.51 -52.30
N GLU A 89 -11.11 -4.84 -51.23
CA GLU A 89 -10.49 -3.61 -50.74
C GLU A 89 -9.68 -3.86 -49.47
N ASN A 90 -8.60 -3.12 -49.29
CA ASN A 90 -7.83 -3.11 -48.05
C ASN A 90 -8.47 -2.11 -47.08
N VAL A 91 -9.12 -2.62 -46.04
CA VAL A 91 -9.84 -1.82 -45.02
C VAL A 91 -8.93 -1.60 -43.82
N SER A 92 -8.72 -0.34 -43.43
CA SER A 92 -7.88 0.01 -42.27
C SER A 92 -8.43 -0.59 -40.99
N ILE A 93 -7.54 -1.16 -40.17
CA ILE A 93 -7.84 -1.56 -38.80
C ILE A 93 -7.66 -0.33 -37.91
N LEU A 94 -8.74 0.19 -37.33
CA LEU A 94 -8.70 1.40 -36.49
C LEU A 94 -8.57 1.09 -35.00
N ILE A 95 -8.92 -0.12 -34.56
CA ILE A 95 -8.70 -0.61 -33.21
C ILE A 95 -7.94 -1.93 -33.32
N THR A 96 -6.80 -2.02 -32.63
CA THR A 96 -5.92 -3.20 -32.59
C THR A 96 -5.41 -3.42 -31.16
N ILE A 97 -4.79 -4.57 -30.88
CA ILE A 97 -3.97 -4.75 -29.67
C ILE A 97 -2.49 -4.59 -30.07
N ASP A 98 -1.66 -4.15 -29.12
CA ASP A 98 -0.21 -4.34 -29.21
C ASP A 98 0.11 -5.83 -29.19
N GLU A 99 0.94 -6.28 -30.12
CA GLU A 99 1.46 -7.64 -30.12
C GLU A 99 2.96 -7.61 -29.75
N PRO A 100 3.40 -8.37 -28.73
CA PRO A 100 2.61 -9.28 -27.88
C PRO A 100 1.70 -8.54 -26.90
N ILE A 101 0.57 -9.17 -26.54
CA ILE A 101 -0.31 -8.70 -25.47
C ILE A 101 0.51 -8.72 -24.18
N PRO A 102 0.60 -7.61 -23.44
CA PRO A 102 1.30 -7.60 -22.15
C PRO A 102 0.74 -8.67 -21.22
N GLU A 103 1.59 -9.29 -20.39
CA GLU A 103 1.13 -10.17 -19.31
C GLU A 103 0.16 -9.43 -18.36
N ASP A 104 0.33 -8.12 -18.29
CA ASP A 104 -0.44 -7.13 -17.57
C ASP A 104 -1.59 -6.52 -18.41
N TYR A 105 -2.37 -7.35 -19.10
CA TYR A 105 -3.54 -6.87 -19.85
C TYR A 105 -4.85 -7.15 -19.11
N PRO A 106 -5.77 -6.17 -18.98
CA PRO A 106 -5.62 -4.72 -19.20
C PRO A 106 -5.18 -4.00 -17.90
N CYS A 107 -4.23 -3.06 -17.99
CA CYS A 107 -3.80 -2.26 -16.83
C CYS A 107 -4.24 -0.79 -16.92
N THR A 108 -4.68 -0.23 -15.80
CA THR A 108 -5.01 1.20 -15.67
C THR A 108 -3.82 1.98 -15.12
N GLY A 109 -2.97 2.53 -15.99
CA GLY A 109 -1.92 3.46 -15.56
C GLY A 109 -0.86 3.72 -16.62
N GLN A 110 -0.52 5.00 -16.84
CA GLN A 110 0.70 5.41 -17.55
C GLN A 110 1.93 5.52 -16.62
N ASN A 111 1.80 5.11 -15.34
CA ASN A 111 2.85 5.26 -14.33
C ASN A 111 3.66 3.96 -14.18
N TYR A 112 4.98 4.14 -14.22
CA TYR A 112 6.05 3.18 -14.52
C TYR A 112 6.35 2.06 -13.49
N ASP A 113 5.46 1.79 -12.54
CA ASP A 113 5.56 0.61 -11.66
C ASP A 113 4.16 0.00 -11.50
N PRO A 114 3.60 -0.64 -12.54
CA PRO A 114 2.50 -1.55 -12.32
C PRO A 114 2.97 -2.60 -11.29
N PRO A 115 2.13 -3.00 -10.30
CA PRO A 115 2.42 -4.21 -9.53
C PRO A 115 2.66 -5.39 -10.49
N ASP A 116 3.30 -6.47 -10.02
CA ASP A 116 3.60 -7.68 -10.82
C ASP A 116 2.38 -8.32 -11.53
N TYR A 117 1.16 -7.78 -11.35
CA TYR A 117 -0.08 -8.18 -12.01
C TYR A 117 -1.11 -7.03 -12.02
N CYS A 118 -1.90 -6.90 -13.10
CA CYS A 118 -2.94 -5.87 -13.19
C CYS A 118 -4.11 -6.05 -12.23
N ARG A 119 -4.51 -4.94 -11.60
CA ARG A 119 -5.67 -4.87 -10.69
C ARG A 119 -6.86 -4.15 -11.30
N PHE A 120 -7.20 -4.45 -12.54
CA PHE A 120 -8.30 -3.80 -13.25
C PHE A 120 -9.66 -4.08 -12.60
N LYS A 121 -10.53 -3.07 -12.61
CA LYS A 121 -11.95 -3.22 -12.29
C LYS A 121 -12.80 -2.78 -13.46
N LEU A 122 -13.78 -3.61 -13.84
CA LEU A 122 -14.80 -3.22 -14.80
C LEU A 122 -15.50 -1.92 -14.40
N ASN A 123 -15.87 -1.14 -15.42
CA ASN A 123 -16.40 0.22 -15.32
C ASN A 123 -15.39 1.29 -14.86
N GLN A 124 -14.10 0.97 -14.81
CA GLN A 124 -13.03 1.97 -14.74
C GLN A 124 -12.41 2.18 -16.13
N PRO A 125 -11.86 3.36 -16.43
CA PRO A 125 -11.19 3.59 -17.70
C PRO A 125 -10.03 2.62 -17.87
N ALA A 126 -10.11 1.71 -18.83
CA ALA A 126 -9.03 0.82 -19.21
C ALA A 126 -8.83 0.87 -20.71
N PHE A 127 -7.56 0.92 -21.11
CA PHE A 127 -7.18 0.92 -22.50
C PHE A 127 -7.21 -0.50 -23.03
N ALA A 128 -8.33 -0.88 -23.63
CA ALA A 128 -8.50 -2.18 -24.28
C ALA A 128 -7.91 -2.11 -25.70
N GLY A 129 -6.59 -1.92 -25.83
CA GLY A 129 -5.87 -1.86 -27.10
C GLY A 129 -5.39 -0.46 -27.52
N ILE A 130 -5.17 -0.27 -28.83
CA ILE A 130 -4.76 1.00 -29.46
C ILE A 130 -5.82 1.42 -30.47
N ALA A 131 -6.35 2.62 -30.28
CA ALA A 131 -7.14 3.30 -31.29
C ALA A 131 -6.26 4.18 -32.19
N THR A 132 -6.36 3.99 -33.50
CA THR A 132 -5.79 4.92 -34.48
C THR A 132 -6.56 6.23 -34.41
N ASN A 133 -5.89 7.31 -34.01
CA ASN A 133 -6.50 8.63 -33.95
C ASN A 133 -6.79 9.16 -35.36
N LEU A 134 -8.03 8.97 -35.81
CA LEU A 134 -8.49 9.44 -37.10
C LEU A 134 -9.04 10.86 -36.99
N SER A 135 -8.19 11.84 -37.30
CA SER A 135 -8.57 13.26 -37.30
C SER A 135 -9.02 13.74 -38.69
N THR A 136 -9.82 14.79 -38.74
CA THR A 136 -10.21 15.45 -40.00
C THR A 136 -9.00 15.94 -40.78
N THR A 137 -7.94 16.39 -40.08
CA THR A 137 -6.65 16.76 -40.68
C THR A 137 -5.95 15.58 -41.32
N SER A 138 -5.93 14.41 -40.65
CA SER A 138 -5.31 13.20 -41.20
C SER A 138 -5.98 12.77 -42.51
N ILE A 139 -7.31 12.78 -42.56
CA ILE A 139 -8.06 12.43 -43.78
C ILE A 139 -7.88 13.49 -44.86
N ALA A 140 -7.84 14.78 -44.51
CA ALA A 140 -7.54 15.84 -45.46
C ALA A 140 -6.19 15.60 -46.15
N ASN A 141 -5.19 15.15 -45.40
CA ASN A 141 -3.86 14.82 -45.91
C ASN A 141 -3.87 13.57 -46.79
N GLU A 142 -4.66 12.55 -46.45
CA GLU A 142 -4.84 11.36 -47.30
C GLU A 142 -5.53 11.71 -48.62
N ILE A 143 -6.58 12.53 -48.60
CA ILE A 143 -7.25 13.05 -49.80
C ILE A 143 -6.26 13.89 -50.63
N LYS A 144 -5.48 14.75 -49.98
CA LYS A 144 -4.44 15.55 -50.63
C LYS A 144 -3.46 14.63 -51.37
N LYS A 145 -2.91 13.62 -50.71
CA LYS A 145 -1.97 12.66 -51.32
C LYS A 145 -2.58 11.93 -52.50
N TYR A 146 -3.85 11.50 -52.40
CA TYR A 146 -4.56 10.88 -53.51
C TYR A 146 -4.66 11.81 -54.72
N ILE A 147 -5.07 13.07 -54.50
CA ILE A 147 -5.19 14.08 -55.56
C ILE A 147 -3.82 14.36 -56.20
N GLU A 148 -2.76 14.46 -55.40
CA GLU A 148 -1.40 14.72 -55.88
C GLU A 148 -0.91 13.63 -56.85
N GLU A 149 -1.19 12.36 -56.56
CA GLU A 149 -0.81 11.22 -57.42
C GLU A 149 -1.70 11.03 -58.66
N ASN A 150 -2.96 11.49 -58.64
CA ASN A 150 -3.94 11.16 -59.68
C ASN A 150 -4.38 12.35 -60.54
N ALA A 151 -4.35 13.58 -60.02
CA ALA A 151 -4.74 14.76 -60.79
C ALA A 151 -3.79 15.04 -61.98
N ILE A 152 -2.49 14.75 -61.82
CA ILE A 152 -1.49 14.90 -62.90
C ILE A 152 -1.93 14.12 -64.16
N LYS A 153 -2.54 12.95 -63.98
CA LYS A 153 -2.93 12.07 -65.10
C LYS A 153 -4.12 12.62 -65.88
N CYS A 154 -4.99 13.41 -65.24
CA CYS A 154 -6.16 13.96 -65.91
C CYS A 154 -5.95 15.36 -66.47
N ILE A 155 -4.95 16.13 -65.99
CA ILE A 155 -4.66 17.46 -66.56
C ILE A 155 -3.92 17.29 -67.89
N ASN A 156 -4.62 17.51 -69.00
CA ASN A 156 -4.10 17.44 -70.36
C ASN A 156 -3.55 18.83 -70.76
N THR A 157 -2.22 18.95 -70.85
CA THR A 157 -1.56 20.19 -71.29
C THR A 157 -1.65 20.40 -72.80
N THR A 158 -1.89 19.36 -73.60
CA THR A 158 -1.91 19.42 -75.07
C THR A 158 -2.97 20.39 -75.60
N ALA A 159 -4.12 20.47 -74.94
CA ALA A 159 -5.15 21.45 -75.31
C ALA A 159 -4.64 22.89 -75.12
N LEU A 160 -3.88 23.15 -74.05
CA LEU A 160 -3.31 24.46 -73.76
C LEU A 160 -2.10 24.77 -74.66
N GLU A 161 -1.29 23.78 -74.98
CA GLU A 161 -0.21 23.86 -75.97
C GLU A 161 -0.75 24.28 -77.34
N SER A 162 -1.87 23.69 -77.78
CA SER A 162 -2.50 24.02 -79.08
C SER A 162 -2.97 25.47 -79.18
N VAL A 163 -3.42 26.07 -78.07
CA VAL A 163 -3.94 27.45 -78.02
C VAL A 163 -2.81 28.45 -77.82
N THR A 164 -1.79 28.10 -77.03
CA THR A 164 -0.72 29.03 -76.65
C THR A 164 0.49 28.96 -77.58
N GLY A 165 0.68 27.84 -78.29
CA GLY A 165 1.84 27.60 -79.16
C GLY A 165 3.13 27.27 -78.41
N TYR A 166 3.07 27.08 -77.08
CA TYR A 166 4.22 26.72 -76.24
C TYR A 166 4.15 25.26 -75.83
N ASP A 167 5.31 24.61 -75.71
CA ASP A 167 5.45 23.31 -75.05
C ASP A 167 5.35 23.52 -73.53
N LEU A 168 4.36 22.88 -72.90
CA LEU A 168 3.97 23.10 -71.51
C LEU A 168 4.12 21.80 -70.74
N ASN A 169 4.84 21.86 -69.62
CA ASN A 169 4.93 20.73 -68.69
C ASN A 169 4.47 21.14 -67.30
N ILE A 170 3.82 20.23 -66.58
CA ILE A 170 3.43 20.44 -65.18
C ILE A 170 4.58 19.93 -64.31
N THR A 171 5.29 20.85 -63.67
CA THR A 171 6.46 20.51 -62.84
C THR A 171 6.06 20.12 -61.42
N THR A 172 5.07 20.81 -60.86
CA THR A 172 4.63 20.61 -59.48
C THR A 172 3.11 20.75 -59.39
N ILE A 173 2.48 19.86 -58.62
CA ILE A 173 1.09 19.97 -58.19
C ILE A 173 1.07 19.90 -56.68
N LYS A 174 0.41 20.87 -56.05
CA LYS A 174 0.20 20.96 -54.61
C LYS A 174 -1.29 21.11 -54.32
N PRO A 175 -1.99 20.03 -53.98
CA PRO A 175 -3.39 20.12 -53.58
C PRO A 175 -3.54 20.78 -52.21
N ILE A 176 -4.63 21.53 -52.05
CA ILE A 176 -5.06 22.08 -50.77
C ILE A 176 -6.49 21.60 -50.53
N VAL A 177 -6.68 20.81 -49.49
CA VAL A 177 -7.96 20.17 -49.15
C VAL A 177 -8.49 20.74 -47.84
N LYS A 178 -9.80 20.97 -47.77
CA LYS A 178 -10.51 21.35 -46.55
C LYS A 178 -11.77 20.50 -46.39
N LEU A 179 -11.90 19.82 -45.26
CA LEU A 179 -13.14 19.16 -44.85
C LEU A 179 -14.02 20.20 -44.15
N LEU A 180 -15.24 20.37 -44.66
CA LEU A 180 -16.31 21.17 -44.05
C LEU A 180 -17.40 20.23 -43.53
N ARG A 181 -18.33 20.73 -42.73
CA ARG A 181 -19.38 19.90 -42.10
C ARG A 181 -20.25 19.12 -43.09
N THR A 182 -20.51 19.67 -44.28
CA THR A 182 -21.42 19.10 -45.30
C THR A 182 -20.78 18.99 -46.68
N SER A 183 -19.46 19.22 -46.78
CA SER A 183 -18.73 19.10 -48.03
C SER A 183 -17.23 18.94 -47.82
N VAL A 184 -16.54 18.46 -48.86
CA VAL A 184 -15.09 18.55 -48.96
C VAL A 184 -14.78 19.44 -50.15
N ARG A 185 -13.88 20.40 -49.94
CA ARG A 185 -13.41 21.25 -51.02
C ARG A 185 -11.92 21.11 -51.23
N ALA A 186 -11.51 21.14 -52.49
CA ALA A 186 -10.11 21.12 -52.89
C ALA A 186 -9.82 22.23 -53.90
N LYS A 187 -8.58 22.69 -53.91
CA LYS A 187 -8.01 23.44 -55.01
C LYS A 187 -6.60 22.94 -55.31
N LEU A 188 -6.16 23.08 -56.55
CA LEU A 188 -4.80 22.78 -56.97
C LEU A 188 -4.00 24.05 -57.10
N GLN A 189 -2.80 24.05 -56.53
CA GLN A 189 -1.75 25.00 -56.87
C GLN A 189 -0.74 24.25 -57.72
N PHE A 190 -0.48 24.68 -58.94
CA PHE A 190 0.46 24.00 -59.83
C PHE A 190 1.34 24.98 -60.58
N VAL A 191 2.51 24.51 -61.01
CA VAL A 191 3.47 25.29 -61.80
C VAL A 191 3.58 24.69 -63.20
N LEU A 192 3.15 25.46 -64.19
CA LEU A 192 3.41 25.17 -65.59
C LEU A 192 4.78 25.72 -65.96
N SER A 193 5.64 24.90 -66.54
CA SER A 193 6.88 25.35 -67.17
C SER A 193 6.65 25.47 -68.67
N ALA A 194 6.76 26.68 -69.21
CA ALA A 194 6.79 26.91 -70.64
C ALA A 194 8.26 26.94 -71.12
N ARG A 195 8.59 26.21 -72.19
CA ARG A 195 9.95 26.22 -72.75
C ARG A 195 10.10 27.29 -73.83
N LEU A 196 11.00 28.25 -73.61
CA LEU A 196 11.33 29.29 -74.59
C LEU A 196 12.84 29.34 -74.81
N LYS A 197 13.29 29.09 -76.05
CA LYS A 197 14.72 29.11 -76.42
C LYS A 197 15.60 28.27 -75.48
N GLY A 198 15.08 27.13 -75.02
CA GLY A 198 15.79 26.23 -74.10
C GLY A 198 15.71 26.61 -72.61
N LYS A 199 15.17 27.77 -72.23
CA LYS A 199 14.92 28.17 -70.84
C LYS A 199 13.49 27.80 -70.42
N GLU A 200 13.33 27.30 -69.19
CA GLU A 200 12.01 27.04 -68.58
C GLU A 200 11.51 28.28 -67.84
N ILE A 201 10.28 28.69 -68.14
CA ILE A 201 9.63 29.82 -67.47
C ILE A 201 8.50 29.24 -66.59
N PRO A 202 8.63 29.29 -65.25
CA PRO A 202 7.59 28.81 -64.35
C PRO A 202 6.43 29.80 -64.28
N ILE A 203 5.22 29.26 -64.30
CA ILE A 203 3.95 29.98 -64.24
C ILE A 203 3.13 29.34 -63.12
N LEU A 204 3.04 30.06 -62.00
CA LEU A 204 2.27 29.61 -60.85
C LEU A 204 0.79 29.88 -61.05
N GLU A 205 -0.02 28.83 -60.94
CA GLU A 205 -1.47 28.90 -61.11
C GLU A 205 -2.22 28.26 -59.96
N ASN A 206 -3.44 28.73 -59.76
CA ASN A 206 -4.37 28.22 -58.76
C ASN A 206 -5.73 27.96 -59.39
N THR A 207 -6.29 26.78 -59.19
CA THR A 207 -7.70 26.53 -59.51
C THR A 207 -8.59 27.24 -58.48
N PRO A 208 -9.86 27.55 -58.82
CA PRO A 208 -10.83 27.84 -57.79
C PRO A 208 -11.08 26.60 -56.91
N TRP A 209 -11.82 26.82 -55.83
CA TRP A 209 -12.29 25.73 -54.98
C TRP A 209 -13.34 24.92 -55.73
N VAL A 210 -13.08 23.63 -55.84
CA VAL A 210 -14.05 22.61 -56.24
C VAL A 210 -14.62 21.99 -54.98
N GLU A 211 -15.93 21.82 -54.92
CA GLU A 211 -16.65 21.34 -53.74
C GLU A 211 -17.46 20.08 -54.09
N VAL A 212 -17.37 19.06 -53.24
CA VAL A 212 -18.15 17.83 -53.29
C VAL A 212 -18.96 17.74 -52.01
N LYS A 213 -20.29 17.67 -52.12
CA LYS A 213 -21.20 17.56 -50.96
C LYS A 213 -21.07 16.17 -50.32
N THR A 214 -20.91 16.14 -49.00
CA THR A 214 -20.71 14.90 -48.21
C THR A 214 -20.76 15.17 -46.70
N ARG A 215 -21.15 14.19 -45.89
CA ARG A 215 -21.08 14.27 -44.41
C ARG A 215 -19.80 13.65 -43.84
N LEU A 216 -18.76 13.45 -44.65
CA LEU A 216 -17.51 12.83 -44.20
C LEU A 216 -16.93 13.50 -42.95
N TYR A 217 -16.99 14.81 -42.82
CA TYR A 217 -16.56 15.49 -41.58
C TYR A 217 -17.31 14.97 -40.35
N GLN A 218 -18.64 14.91 -40.39
CA GLN A 218 -19.48 14.50 -39.25
C GLN A 218 -19.26 13.03 -38.88
N ILE A 219 -19.13 12.17 -39.88
CA ILE A 219 -18.82 10.74 -39.70
C ILE A 219 -17.51 10.58 -38.93
N ILE A 220 -16.49 11.35 -39.28
CA ILE A 220 -15.16 11.23 -38.67
C ILE A 220 -15.11 11.92 -37.31
N ASN A 221 -15.64 13.14 -37.23
CA ASN A 221 -15.68 13.94 -36.03
C ASN A 221 -17.04 14.67 -35.93
N PRO A 222 -17.88 14.36 -34.92
CA PRO A 222 -17.54 13.62 -33.70
C PRO A 222 -17.93 12.13 -33.69
N ILE A 223 -18.65 11.61 -34.69
CA ILE A 223 -19.30 10.29 -34.59
C ILE A 223 -18.28 9.17 -34.34
N LEU A 224 -17.33 8.97 -35.26
CA LEU A 224 -16.33 7.93 -35.14
C LEU A 224 -15.31 8.26 -34.04
N GLY A 225 -14.86 9.51 -33.95
CA GLY A 225 -13.91 9.93 -32.92
C GLY A 225 -14.38 9.63 -31.48
N ASN A 226 -15.62 9.99 -31.14
CA ASN A 226 -16.18 9.71 -29.82
C ASN A 226 -16.41 8.22 -29.60
N SER A 227 -16.90 7.51 -30.62
CA SER A 227 -17.17 6.07 -30.52
C SER A 227 -15.88 5.27 -30.32
N LEU A 228 -14.82 5.58 -31.09
CA LEU A 228 -13.51 4.97 -30.96
C LEU A 228 -12.91 5.25 -29.58
N ASN A 229 -13.06 6.48 -29.07
CA ASN A 229 -12.59 6.81 -27.73
C ASN A 229 -13.37 6.05 -26.64
N SER A 230 -14.69 5.92 -26.77
CA SER A 230 -15.51 5.15 -25.83
C SER A 230 -15.13 3.68 -25.81
N ASP A 231 -15.05 3.05 -26.98
CA ASP A 231 -14.65 1.64 -27.12
C ASP A 231 -13.22 1.40 -26.60
N TRP A 232 -12.31 2.32 -26.89
CA TRP A 232 -10.93 2.23 -26.42
C TRP A 232 -10.78 2.37 -24.92
N THR A 233 -11.59 3.23 -24.28
CA THR A 233 -11.47 3.55 -22.84
C THR A 233 -12.43 2.78 -21.94
N ASN A 234 -13.42 2.08 -22.51
CA ASN A 234 -14.41 1.32 -21.76
C ASN A 234 -14.64 -0.07 -22.38
N ALA A 235 -14.05 -1.09 -21.73
CA ALA A 235 -14.19 -2.50 -22.05
C ALA A 235 -15.62 -3.06 -22.11
N THR A 236 -16.61 -2.35 -21.55
CA THR A 236 -18.02 -2.77 -21.56
C THR A 236 -18.86 -2.01 -22.59
N SER A 237 -18.26 -1.05 -23.29
CA SER A 237 -18.94 -0.20 -24.26
C SER A 237 -19.40 -1.02 -25.45
N ASN A 238 -20.71 -1.05 -25.72
CA ASN A 238 -21.19 -1.58 -26.99
C ASN A 238 -20.91 -0.56 -28.11
N PHE A 239 -19.92 -0.85 -28.94
CA PHE A 239 -19.45 0.08 -29.96
C PHE A 239 -20.50 0.37 -31.04
N THR A 240 -21.31 -0.62 -31.42
CA THR A 240 -22.39 -0.43 -32.41
C THR A 240 -23.44 0.53 -31.87
N ALA A 241 -23.90 0.31 -30.64
CA ALA A 241 -24.87 1.19 -29.99
C ALA A 241 -24.31 2.61 -29.81
N THR A 242 -23.03 2.73 -29.46
CA THR A 242 -22.34 4.03 -29.31
C THR A 242 -22.24 4.77 -30.65
N LEU A 243 -21.95 4.07 -31.75
CA LEU A 243 -21.95 4.64 -33.10
C LEU A 243 -23.35 5.14 -33.49
N GLU A 244 -24.40 4.37 -33.19
CA GLU A 244 -25.79 4.74 -33.46
C GLU A 244 -26.23 5.96 -32.64
N GLU A 245 -25.93 5.99 -31.35
CA GLU A 245 -26.20 7.12 -30.47
C GLU A 245 -25.49 8.38 -30.99
N ASN A 246 -24.17 8.32 -31.20
CA ASN A 246 -23.40 9.46 -31.70
C ASN A 246 -23.89 9.91 -33.09
N SER A 247 -24.28 8.97 -33.95
CA SER A 247 -24.92 9.26 -35.23
C SER A 247 -26.19 10.08 -35.04
N ASN A 248 -27.10 9.65 -34.16
CA ASN A 248 -28.35 10.36 -33.90
C ASN A 248 -28.13 11.74 -33.24
N THR A 249 -27.11 11.88 -32.39
CA THR A 249 -26.82 13.13 -31.68
C THR A 249 -26.18 14.19 -32.58
N TYR A 250 -25.27 13.80 -33.47
CA TYR A 250 -24.38 14.75 -34.15
C TYR A 250 -24.66 14.95 -35.64
N LEU A 251 -25.57 14.16 -36.23
CA LEU A 251 -26.04 14.41 -37.59
C LEU A 251 -26.96 15.62 -37.65
N LEU A 252 -26.73 16.49 -38.64
CA LEU A 252 -27.58 17.67 -38.86
C LEU A 252 -28.90 17.34 -39.57
N GLU A 253 -28.90 16.32 -40.42
CA GLU A 253 -30.04 15.93 -41.25
C GLU A 253 -29.88 14.47 -41.69
N GLY A 254 -30.98 13.72 -41.73
CA GLY A 254 -31.04 12.34 -42.21
C GLY A 254 -30.33 11.34 -41.30
N ASN A 255 -30.42 10.06 -41.65
CA ASN A 255 -29.85 8.98 -40.85
C ASN A 255 -28.63 8.36 -41.55
N LEU A 256 -27.77 7.69 -40.76
CA LEU A 256 -26.75 6.78 -41.26
C LEU A 256 -27.22 5.35 -41.04
N THR A 257 -26.85 4.44 -41.95
CA THR A 257 -27.02 2.99 -41.71
C THR A 257 -25.70 2.42 -41.24
N ILE A 258 -25.66 1.85 -40.04
CA ILE A 258 -24.47 1.22 -39.46
C ILE A 258 -24.67 -0.30 -39.54
N ILE A 259 -23.66 -1.00 -40.04
CA ILE A 259 -23.67 -2.46 -40.21
C ILE A 259 -22.37 -3.03 -39.63
N LYS A 260 -22.48 -3.94 -38.66
CA LYS A 260 -21.38 -4.77 -38.16
C LYS A 260 -21.36 -6.09 -38.95
N LYS A 261 -20.19 -6.53 -39.42
CA LYS A 261 -19.97 -7.83 -40.06
C LYS A 261 -18.73 -8.49 -39.50
N GLU A 262 -18.86 -9.72 -39.03
CA GLU A 262 -17.73 -10.51 -38.56
C GLU A 262 -16.92 -11.04 -39.74
N LEU A 263 -15.59 -10.93 -39.67
CA LEU A 263 -14.64 -11.40 -40.68
C LEU A 263 -13.39 -12.00 -40.02
N GLY A 264 -13.39 -13.30 -39.80
CA GLY A 264 -12.28 -13.98 -39.12
C GLY A 264 -12.18 -13.49 -37.67
N SER A 265 -11.04 -12.93 -37.27
CA SER A 265 -10.78 -12.38 -35.93
C SER A 265 -10.97 -10.85 -35.87
N ALA A 266 -11.84 -10.30 -36.71
CA ALA A 266 -12.08 -8.87 -36.79
C ALA A 266 -13.54 -8.57 -37.14
N ASP A 267 -14.03 -7.42 -36.68
CA ASP A 267 -15.30 -6.86 -37.07
C ASP A 267 -15.10 -5.79 -38.13
N ILE A 268 -15.92 -5.82 -39.18
CA ILE A 268 -16.02 -4.78 -40.20
C ILE A 268 -17.24 -3.92 -39.89
N PHE A 269 -17.01 -2.63 -39.66
CA PHE A 269 -18.04 -1.62 -39.49
C PHE A 269 -18.24 -0.87 -40.80
N ILE A 270 -19.48 -0.80 -41.27
CA ILE A 270 -19.86 -0.13 -42.51
C ILE A 270 -20.90 0.95 -42.17
N ILE A 271 -20.50 2.21 -42.36
CA ILE A 271 -21.34 3.40 -42.17
C ILE A 271 -21.76 3.89 -43.55
N LYS A 272 -23.04 3.80 -43.87
CA LYS A 272 -23.61 4.19 -45.16
C LYS A 272 -24.41 5.48 -45.03
N ASP A 273 -24.03 6.47 -45.83
CA ASP A 273 -24.76 7.73 -46.01
C ASP A 273 -25.48 7.72 -47.36
N ASN A 274 -26.82 7.68 -47.32
CA ASN A 274 -27.67 7.69 -48.51
C ASN A 274 -28.14 9.10 -48.93
N LEU A 275 -27.91 10.13 -48.11
CA LEU A 275 -28.42 11.49 -48.34
C LEU A 275 -27.64 12.17 -49.48
N TYR A 276 -26.31 12.15 -49.40
CA TYR A 276 -25.45 12.69 -50.46
C TYR A 276 -24.89 11.56 -51.31
N LYS A 277 -25.09 11.66 -52.63
CA LYS A 277 -24.54 10.72 -53.61
C LYS A 277 -23.35 11.35 -54.33
N ILE A 278 -22.25 10.62 -54.39
CA ILE A 278 -21.05 10.98 -55.15
C ILE A 278 -20.96 10.00 -56.32
N LYS A 279 -20.93 10.51 -57.56
CA LYS A 279 -21.03 9.67 -58.78
C LYS A 279 -22.21 8.70 -58.75
N ASN A 280 -23.38 9.17 -58.30
CA ASN A 280 -24.61 8.38 -58.09
C ASN A 280 -24.50 7.23 -57.08
N GLN A 281 -23.42 7.16 -56.29
CA GLN A 281 -23.23 6.15 -55.24
C GLN A 281 -23.38 6.79 -53.86
N PRO A 282 -24.00 6.09 -52.88
CA PRO A 282 -23.98 6.52 -51.50
C PRO A 282 -22.55 6.52 -50.97
N LEU A 283 -22.24 7.43 -50.05
CA LEU A 283 -20.95 7.40 -49.36
C LEU A 283 -20.93 6.20 -48.40
N ILE A 284 -19.88 5.40 -48.50
CA ILE A 284 -19.62 4.28 -47.61
C ILE A 284 -18.30 4.55 -46.90
N PHE A 285 -18.36 4.69 -45.59
CA PHE A 285 -17.19 4.70 -44.73
C PHE A 285 -17.09 3.35 -44.03
N GLN A 286 -16.01 2.59 -44.22
CA GLN A 286 -15.86 1.29 -43.57
C GLN A 286 -14.47 1.13 -42.98
N PHE A 287 -14.39 0.48 -41.83
CA PHE A 287 -13.14 0.20 -41.11
C PHE A 287 -13.25 -1.14 -40.38
N ALA A 288 -12.11 -1.65 -39.92
CA ALA A 288 -12.03 -2.88 -39.16
C ALA A 288 -11.65 -2.60 -37.69
N ARG A 289 -12.18 -3.42 -36.79
CA ARG A 289 -11.76 -3.55 -35.38
C ARG A 289 -11.23 -4.97 -35.22
N LYS A 290 -9.97 -5.13 -34.83
CA LYS A 290 -9.41 -6.46 -34.56
C LYS A 290 -9.89 -6.92 -33.19
N ASN A 291 -10.31 -8.17 -33.11
CA ASN A 291 -10.81 -8.78 -31.88
C ASN A 291 -9.73 -8.79 -30.78
N ARG A 292 -10.14 -8.46 -29.56
CA ARG A 292 -9.36 -8.32 -28.34
C ARG A 292 -9.69 -9.44 -27.38
N PRO A 293 -8.77 -9.83 -26.49
CA PRO A 293 -9.10 -10.76 -25.44
C PRO A 293 -10.25 -10.22 -24.58
N PRO A 294 -11.11 -11.12 -24.05
CA PRO A 294 -12.04 -10.73 -23.02
C PRO A 294 -11.26 -10.24 -21.80
N ILE A 295 -11.90 -9.51 -20.91
CA ILE A 295 -11.28 -8.89 -19.74
C ILE A 295 -11.92 -9.43 -18.47
N LEU A 296 -11.09 -9.95 -17.58
CA LEU A 296 -11.43 -10.39 -16.24
C LEU A 296 -11.12 -9.26 -15.26
N SER A 297 -12.10 -8.86 -14.45
CA SER A 297 -11.80 -7.96 -13.33
C SER A 297 -10.94 -8.70 -12.32
N TYR A 298 -10.02 -7.96 -11.73
CA TYR A 298 -9.18 -8.45 -10.64
C TYR A 298 -10.03 -9.03 -9.51
N ILE A 299 -9.94 -10.35 -9.36
CA ILE A 299 -10.65 -11.11 -8.34
C ILE A 299 -9.94 -10.89 -7.00
N SER A 300 -10.55 -10.09 -6.13
CA SER A 300 -10.11 -9.88 -4.75
C SER A 300 -11.31 -9.61 -3.87
N ARG A 301 -11.31 -10.19 -2.66
CA ARG A 301 -12.38 -9.95 -1.68
C ARG A 301 -12.28 -8.53 -1.09
N TYR A 302 -11.10 -7.89 -1.17
CA TYR A 302 -10.81 -6.61 -0.51
C TYR A 302 -9.92 -5.65 -1.34
N PRO A 303 -10.40 -5.20 -2.50
CA PRO A 303 -9.60 -4.48 -3.49
C PRO A 303 -9.08 -3.10 -3.07
N GLN A 304 -9.60 -2.49 -1.98
CA GLN A 304 -9.27 -1.11 -1.58
C GLN A 304 -8.14 -0.99 -0.55
N LYS A 305 -7.64 -2.09 0.03
CA LYS A 305 -6.67 -2.05 1.15
C LYS A 305 -5.41 -2.89 0.95
N GLN A 306 -5.20 -3.44 -0.24
CA GLN A 306 -4.06 -4.33 -0.52
C GLN A 306 -2.79 -3.53 -0.85
N GLY A 307 -2.10 -3.07 0.19
CA GLY A 307 -0.65 -2.86 0.15
C GLY A 307 0.14 -4.16 0.39
N ASP A 308 -0.55 -5.31 0.35
CA ASP A 308 0.01 -6.62 0.58
C ASP A 308 -0.27 -7.55 -0.61
N ASP A 309 0.81 -8.11 -1.16
CA ASP A 309 0.81 -9.02 -2.29
C ASP A 309 0.90 -10.48 -1.86
N THR A 310 0.59 -10.84 -0.61
CA THR A 310 0.68 -12.24 -0.16
C THR A 310 -0.48 -13.10 -0.66
N TYR A 311 -1.71 -12.58 -0.67
CA TYR A 311 -2.91 -13.28 -1.16
C TYR A 311 -4.01 -12.32 -1.64
N ASP A 312 -4.91 -12.82 -2.49
CA ASP A 312 -5.99 -12.05 -3.12
C ASP A 312 -7.33 -12.24 -2.40
N VAL A 313 -7.55 -13.43 -1.82
CA VAL A 313 -8.77 -13.81 -1.08
C VAL A 313 -8.39 -14.45 0.26
N LEU A 314 -8.99 -13.94 1.33
CA LEU A 314 -8.94 -14.56 2.67
C LEU A 314 -10.23 -15.35 2.93
N ILE A 315 -10.08 -16.59 3.37
CA ILE A 315 -11.16 -17.49 3.78
C ILE A 315 -10.87 -17.98 5.18
N ILE A 316 -11.88 -17.97 6.04
CA ILE A 316 -11.73 -18.53 7.39
C ILE A 316 -12.19 -19.98 7.38
N GLU A 317 -11.45 -20.86 8.05
CA GLU A 317 -11.79 -22.28 8.21
C GLU A 317 -13.26 -22.48 8.63
N GLY A 318 -13.98 -23.28 7.84
CA GLY A 318 -15.41 -23.56 8.03
C GLY A 318 -16.35 -22.54 7.38
N GLU A 319 -15.84 -21.47 6.76
CA GLU A 319 -16.59 -20.62 5.84
C GLU A 319 -16.88 -21.39 4.55
N ASN A 320 -18.15 -21.47 4.15
CA ASN A 320 -18.56 -22.08 2.89
C ASN A 320 -18.64 -20.99 1.82
N LEU A 321 -17.49 -20.63 1.24
CA LEU A 321 -17.41 -19.65 0.17
C LEU A 321 -17.59 -20.37 -1.17
N SER A 322 -18.58 -19.95 -1.94
CA SER A 322 -18.77 -20.37 -3.33
C SER A 322 -18.03 -19.42 -4.27
N ILE A 323 -17.82 -19.84 -5.52
CA ILE A 323 -17.20 -19.00 -6.55
C ILE A 323 -18.06 -17.77 -6.85
N ASP A 324 -19.37 -17.89 -6.73
CA ASP A 324 -20.31 -16.79 -6.95
C ASP A 324 -20.14 -15.67 -5.90
N ASP A 325 -19.64 -16.00 -4.70
CA ASP A 325 -19.38 -15.03 -3.63
C ASP A 325 -18.13 -14.15 -3.89
N LEU A 326 -17.29 -14.51 -4.88
CA LEU A 326 -16.12 -13.72 -5.26
C LEU A 326 -16.47 -12.49 -6.11
N ASN A 327 -17.75 -12.30 -6.48
CA ASN A 327 -18.22 -11.20 -7.33
C ASN A 327 -17.39 -11.05 -8.62
N ILE A 328 -17.11 -12.17 -9.29
CA ILE A 328 -16.27 -12.20 -10.48
C ILE A 328 -17.01 -11.48 -11.61
N SER A 329 -16.47 -10.35 -12.04
CA SER A 329 -16.97 -9.60 -13.18
C SER A 329 -16.01 -9.70 -14.36
N TYR A 330 -16.54 -9.93 -15.54
CA TYR A 330 -15.79 -10.04 -16.79
C TYR A 330 -16.63 -9.43 -17.93
N ALA A 331 -15.97 -8.96 -18.98
CA ALA A 331 -16.61 -8.41 -20.17
C ALA A 331 -15.74 -8.62 -21.40
N ASP A 332 -16.35 -8.61 -22.57
CA ASP A 332 -15.64 -8.72 -23.84
C ASP A 332 -15.69 -7.34 -24.52
N PRO A 333 -14.54 -6.69 -24.76
CA PRO A 333 -14.50 -5.39 -25.43
C PRO A 333 -15.15 -5.36 -26.81
N ASP A 334 -15.25 -6.51 -27.48
CA ASP A 334 -15.78 -6.64 -28.83
C ASP A 334 -17.20 -7.20 -28.88
N GLU A 335 -17.86 -7.21 -27.72
CA GLU A 335 -19.23 -7.67 -27.48
C GLU A 335 -19.48 -9.13 -27.86
N ASP A 336 -18.44 -9.96 -27.75
CA ASP A 336 -18.52 -11.38 -28.03
C ASP A 336 -19.06 -12.21 -26.85
N SER A 337 -19.53 -13.41 -27.15
CA SER A 337 -19.98 -14.36 -26.13
C SER A 337 -18.78 -14.91 -25.36
N ILE A 338 -18.87 -14.91 -24.03
CA ILE A 338 -17.79 -15.35 -23.14
C ILE A 338 -18.10 -16.73 -22.58
N THR A 339 -17.11 -17.63 -22.63
CA THR A 339 -17.12 -18.93 -21.94
C THR A 339 -16.17 -18.89 -20.75
N LYS A 340 -16.56 -19.51 -19.64
CA LYS A 340 -15.78 -19.49 -18.38
C LYS A 340 -15.20 -20.86 -18.08
N SER A 341 -13.94 -20.89 -17.68
CA SER A 341 -13.26 -22.07 -17.13
C SER A 341 -12.82 -21.76 -15.70
N PHE A 342 -13.77 -21.86 -14.77
CA PHE A 342 -13.51 -21.62 -13.35
C PHE A 342 -13.28 -22.95 -12.62
N PRO A 343 -12.55 -22.94 -11.49
CA PRO A 343 -12.45 -24.11 -10.61
C PRO A 343 -13.85 -24.62 -10.23
N SER A 344 -13.99 -25.90 -9.88
CA SER A 344 -15.28 -26.44 -9.43
C SER A 344 -15.64 -26.07 -7.99
N SER A 345 -14.63 -25.76 -7.18
CA SER A 345 -14.78 -25.51 -5.75
C SER A 345 -13.61 -24.69 -5.22
N ILE A 346 -13.87 -23.91 -4.17
CA ILE A 346 -12.85 -23.18 -3.44
C ILE A 346 -12.19 -24.13 -2.40
N PRO A 347 -10.85 -24.11 -2.24
CA PRO A 347 -10.16 -24.92 -1.24
C PRO A 347 -10.66 -24.64 0.18
N SER A 348 -10.84 -25.70 0.97
CA SER A 348 -11.27 -25.62 2.37
C SER A 348 -10.18 -26.02 3.37
N SER A 349 -9.06 -26.56 2.90
CA SER A 349 -7.93 -26.95 3.75
C SER A 349 -7.07 -25.75 4.11
N LEU A 350 -6.57 -25.68 5.35
CA LEU A 350 -5.68 -24.62 5.81
C LEU A 350 -4.45 -24.47 4.90
N GLY A 351 -4.03 -23.23 4.63
CA GLY A 351 -2.84 -22.93 3.86
C GLY A 351 -3.07 -21.98 2.69
N TYR A 352 -2.00 -21.77 1.92
CA TYR A 352 -2.01 -21.01 0.68
C TYR A 352 -2.39 -21.91 -0.48
N HIS A 353 -3.29 -21.43 -1.31
CA HIS A 353 -3.75 -22.11 -2.51
C HIS A 353 -3.72 -21.16 -3.69
N ASN A 354 -3.48 -21.72 -4.87
CA ASN A 354 -3.52 -20.96 -6.11
C ASN A 354 -4.63 -21.54 -6.97
N LEU A 355 -5.57 -20.69 -7.38
CA LEU A 355 -6.61 -21.03 -8.32
C LEU A 355 -6.43 -20.21 -9.60
N THR A 356 -6.64 -20.84 -10.74
CA THR A 356 -6.59 -20.15 -12.04
C THR A 356 -8.00 -19.94 -12.54
N PHE A 357 -8.36 -18.70 -12.83
CA PHE A 357 -9.61 -18.31 -13.44
C PHE A 357 -9.34 -17.88 -14.87
N THR A 358 -9.96 -18.55 -15.83
CA THR A 358 -9.81 -18.20 -17.24
C THR A 358 -11.16 -17.94 -17.87
N ILE A 359 -11.23 -16.88 -18.68
CA ILE A 359 -12.36 -16.57 -19.54
C ILE A 359 -11.90 -16.61 -21.00
N TYR A 360 -12.78 -17.06 -21.89
CA TYR A 360 -12.52 -17.18 -23.32
C TYR A 360 -13.60 -16.46 -24.10
N ASP A 361 -13.23 -15.80 -25.19
CA ASP A 361 -14.19 -15.29 -26.18
C ASP A 361 -14.53 -16.37 -27.23
N LYS A 362 -15.34 -16.01 -28.23
CA LYS A 362 -15.71 -16.91 -29.34
C LYS A 362 -14.54 -17.21 -30.30
N HIS A 363 -13.45 -16.44 -30.23
CA HIS A 363 -12.26 -16.54 -31.06
C HIS A 363 -11.10 -17.29 -30.36
N ASN A 364 -11.35 -17.84 -29.16
CA ASN A 364 -10.37 -18.49 -28.29
C ASN A 364 -9.24 -17.57 -27.79
N LEU A 365 -9.43 -16.25 -27.81
CA LEU A 365 -8.59 -15.38 -27.00
C LEU A 365 -9.04 -15.50 -25.54
N ASN A 366 -8.11 -15.32 -24.61
CA ASN A 366 -8.41 -15.49 -23.21
C ASN A 366 -7.73 -14.45 -22.33
N ASP A 367 -8.30 -14.29 -21.16
CA ASP A 367 -7.69 -13.61 -20.02
C ASP A 367 -7.71 -14.58 -18.84
N THR A 368 -6.57 -14.66 -18.18
CA THR A 368 -6.31 -15.63 -17.12
C THR A 368 -5.75 -14.92 -15.91
N GLN A 369 -6.38 -15.14 -14.76
CA GLN A 369 -5.90 -14.64 -13.48
C GLN A 369 -5.53 -15.80 -12.55
N LEU A 370 -4.33 -15.71 -11.95
CA LEU A 370 -3.97 -16.50 -10.78
C LEU A 370 -4.53 -15.80 -9.53
N VAL A 371 -5.45 -16.46 -8.84
CA VAL A 371 -6.04 -15.99 -7.59
C VAL A 371 -5.44 -16.78 -6.44
N ARG A 372 -4.69 -16.07 -5.59
CA ARG A 372 -4.04 -16.61 -4.40
C ARG A 372 -5.01 -16.54 -3.24
N ILE A 373 -5.24 -17.67 -2.62
CA ILE A 373 -6.23 -17.84 -1.56
C ILE A 373 -5.50 -18.27 -0.29
N LEU A 374 -5.71 -17.52 0.79
CA LEU A 374 -5.32 -17.93 2.12
C LEU A 374 -6.53 -18.50 2.84
N VAL A 375 -6.49 -19.79 3.16
CA VAL A 375 -7.45 -20.43 4.07
C VAL A 375 -6.84 -20.43 5.46
N ASP A 376 -7.29 -19.51 6.31
CA ASP A 376 -6.74 -19.26 7.64
C ASP A 376 -7.61 -19.94 8.72
N PRO A 377 -7.03 -20.42 9.85
CA PRO A 377 -7.82 -21.13 10.83
C PRO A 377 -8.78 -20.18 11.55
N LYS A 378 -9.91 -20.74 11.99
CA LYS A 378 -10.88 -20.01 12.78
C LYS A 378 -10.28 -19.59 14.12
N LEU A 379 -10.42 -18.32 14.48
CA LEU A 379 -9.94 -17.80 15.76
C LEU A 379 -10.71 -18.47 16.91
N ILE A 380 -10.03 -19.38 17.59
CA ILE A 380 -10.49 -20.03 18.81
C ILE A 380 -9.40 -19.83 19.85
N VAL A 381 -9.68 -19.06 20.90
CA VAL A 381 -8.69 -18.72 21.92
C VAL A 381 -9.10 -19.33 23.25
N SER A 382 -8.17 -20.03 23.90
CA SER A 382 -8.33 -20.44 25.29
C SER A 382 -7.87 -19.32 26.21
N ALA A 383 -8.71 -18.98 27.19
CA ALA A 383 -8.36 -18.08 28.27
C ALA A 383 -7.86 -18.88 29.46
N ASN A 384 -6.64 -18.60 29.93
CA ASN A 384 -6.13 -19.15 31.17
C ASN A 384 -5.55 -18.03 32.03
N ILE A 385 -5.87 -18.03 33.32
CA ILE A 385 -5.28 -17.12 34.31
C ILE A 385 -4.50 -17.97 35.32
N THR A 386 -3.21 -17.71 35.49
CA THR A 386 -2.34 -18.58 36.32
C THR A 386 -1.33 -17.78 37.13
N ALA A 387 -0.81 -18.40 38.19
CA ALA A 387 0.27 -17.88 39.02
C ALA A 387 1.70 -18.22 38.49
N ASN A 388 1.82 -18.83 37.30
CA ASN A 388 3.08 -19.28 36.67
C ASN A 388 3.78 -20.46 37.37
N TYR A 389 3.09 -21.15 38.27
CA TYR A 389 3.60 -22.36 38.92
C TYR A 389 2.88 -23.59 38.37
N SER A 390 3.66 -24.60 37.96
CA SER A 390 3.13 -25.82 37.32
C SER A 390 2.26 -26.69 38.25
N THR A 391 2.45 -26.58 39.56
CA THR A 391 1.68 -27.31 40.58
C THR A 391 0.34 -26.65 40.90
N ILE A 392 0.10 -25.44 40.41
CA ILE A 392 -1.12 -24.69 40.69
C ILE A 392 -2.08 -24.86 39.51
N PRO A 393 -3.30 -25.36 39.74
CA PRO A 393 -4.30 -25.46 38.68
C PRO A 393 -4.59 -24.09 38.04
N SER A 394 -4.85 -24.13 36.73
CA SER A 394 -5.36 -22.99 35.97
C SER A 394 -6.57 -22.33 36.64
N ASN A 395 -6.65 -21.01 36.56
CA ASN A 395 -7.70 -20.15 37.11
C ASN A 395 -7.76 -20.08 38.66
N ILE A 396 -6.73 -20.58 39.34
CA ILE A 396 -6.53 -20.37 40.77
C ILE A 396 -5.40 -19.35 40.99
N ILE A 397 -5.70 -18.27 41.70
CA ILE A 397 -4.75 -17.16 41.94
C ILE A 397 -4.79 -16.68 43.40
N SER A 398 -3.70 -16.05 43.84
CA SER A 398 -3.58 -15.44 45.17
C SER A 398 -3.02 -14.01 45.07
N PRO A 399 -3.23 -13.17 46.09
CA PRO A 399 -2.65 -11.82 46.15
C PRO A 399 -1.13 -11.79 46.31
N GLU A 400 -0.51 -12.89 46.73
CA GLU A 400 0.93 -13.00 46.99
C GLU A 400 1.73 -13.39 45.74
N ASP A 401 1.04 -13.95 44.75
CA ASP A 401 1.64 -14.52 43.56
C ASP A 401 1.54 -13.60 42.34
N PRO A 402 2.51 -13.67 41.41
CA PRO A 402 2.41 -12.99 40.13
C PRO A 402 1.26 -13.59 39.32
N VAL A 403 0.30 -12.76 38.89
CA VAL A 403 -0.83 -13.20 38.06
C VAL A 403 -0.54 -12.97 36.59
N PHE A 404 -0.69 -14.02 35.78
CA PHE A 404 -0.51 -13.99 34.33
C PHE A 404 -1.83 -14.27 33.63
N LEU A 405 -2.15 -13.44 32.64
CA LEU A 405 -3.24 -13.62 31.70
C LEU A 405 -2.68 -14.28 30.44
N ILE A 406 -3.12 -15.49 30.12
CA ILE A 406 -2.64 -16.26 28.97
C ILE A 406 -3.79 -16.43 27.98
N ALA A 407 -3.64 -15.79 26.82
CA ALA A 407 -4.51 -15.95 25.67
C ALA A 407 -3.77 -16.84 24.66
N LYS A 408 -4.14 -18.12 24.56
CA LYS A 408 -3.49 -19.04 23.62
C LYS A 408 -4.47 -19.40 22.51
N PRO A 409 -4.23 -18.99 21.25
CA PRO A 409 -5.05 -19.44 20.14
C PRO A 409 -4.81 -20.94 19.90
N LYS A 410 -5.85 -21.68 19.52
CA LYS A 410 -5.78 -23.10 19.18
C LYS A 410 -4.80 -23.32 18.02
N ASN A 411 -4.97 -22.53 16.96
CA ASN A 411 -4.10 -22.45 15.80
C ASN A 411 -3.66 -21.00 15.63
N ARG A 412 -2.40 -20.77 15.26
CA ARG A 412 -1.95 -19.43 14.86
C ARG A 412 -2.43 -19.14 13.44
N THR A 413 -2.67 -17.86 13.16
CA THR A 413 -2.87 -17.37 11.80
C THR A 413 -1.63 -17.67 10.95
N LEU A 414 -1.88 -17.94 9.68
CA LEU A 414 -0.89 -18.14 8.64
C LEU A 414 -0.52 -16.80 7.97
N ASP A 415 -1.31 -15.75 8.17
CA ASP A 415 -0.99 -14.38 7.76
C ASP A 415 -0.02 -13.74 8.76
N ASP A 416 1.22 -13.48 8.32
CA ASP A 416 2.27 -12.90 9.14
C ASP A 416 2.05 -11.41 9.47
N LYS A 417 1.15 -10.75 8.75
CA LYS A 417 0.76 -9.35 9.00
C LYS A 417 -0.50 -9.21 9.83
N ALA A 418 -1.20 -10.31 10.12
CA ALA A 418 -2.38 -10.26 10.95
C ALA A 418 -2.03 -9.97 12.42
N GLU A 419 -2.77 -9.05 13.04
CA GLU A 419 -2.49 -8.56 14.39
C GLU A 419 -3.51 -9.11 15.41
N TYR A 420 -3.00 -9.66 16.50
CA TYR A 420 -3.83 -10.08 17.64
C TYR A 420 -4.05 -8.94 18.63
N LEU A 421 -5.28 -8.82 19.12
CA LEU A 421 -5.61 -7.91 20.21
C LEU A 421 -6.56 -8.58 21.20
N PHE A 422 -6.15 -8.59 22.47
CA PHE A 422 -6.85 -9.27 23.55
C PHE A 422 -7.40 -8.26 24.54
N TYR A 423 -8.70 -8.36 24.80
CA TYR A 423 -9.40 -7.61 25.83
C TYR A 423 -9.81 -8.55 26.95
N TRP A 424 -9.12 -8.43 28.08
CA TRP A 424 -9.45 -9.14 29.31
C TRP A 424 -10.35 -8.29 30.18
N THR A 425 -11.49 -8.82 30.57
CA THR A 425 -12.43 -8.17 31.48
C THR A 425 -12.76 -9.10 32.63
N ILE A 426 -12.36 -8.74 33.85
CA ILE A 426 -12.69 -9.48 35.07
C ILE A 426 -13.90 -8.82 35.74
N LYS A 427 -14.93 -9.62 36.03
CA LYS A 427 -16.18 -9.14 36.63
C LYS A 427 -16.48 -9.84 37.96
N LYS A 428 -17.15 -9.12 38.86
CA LYS A 428 -17.76 -9.64 40.09
C LYS A 428 -19.23 -9.21 40.14
N GLY A 429 -20.15 -10.16 40.15
CA GLY A 429 -21.59 -9.85 40.17
C GLY A 429 -22.03 -8.93 39.03
N GLY A 430 -21.44 -9.07 37.84
CA GLY A 430 -21.72 -8.24 36.67
C GLY A 430 -20.90 -6.93 36.57
N ALA A 431 -20.35 -6.43 37.68
CA ALA A 431 -19.53 -5.22 37.69
C ALA A 431 -18.09 -5.48 37.23
N THR A 432 -17.55 -4.61 36.36
CA THR A 432 -16.16 -4.70 35.87
C THR A 432 -15.17 -4.29 36.95
N VAL A 433 -14.31 -5.22 37.35
CA VAL A 433 -13.23 -5.00 38.33
C VAL A 433 -11.97 -4.53 37.61
N LEU A 434 -11.58 -5.26 36.57
CA LEU A 434 -10.34 -5.05 35.83
C LEU A 434 -10.60 -5.16 34.34
N HIS A 435 -10.00 -4.26 33.56
CA HIS A 435 -10.00 -4.29 32.11
C HIS A 435 -8.55 -4.11 31.62
N ILE A 436 -8.10 -5.00 30.74
CA ILE A 436 -6.74 -5.00 30.20
C ILE A 436 -6.81 -5.23 28.70
N GLU A 437 -6.10 -4.40 27.96
CA GLU A 437 -5.90 -4.51 26.52
C GLU A 437 -4.43 -4.81 26.25
N THR A 438 -4.17 -5.80 25.39
CA THR A 438 -2.81 -6.24 25.08
C THR A 438 -2.77 -7.01 23.76
N ASN A 439 -1.67 -6.89 23.02
CA ASN A 439 -1.37 -7.72 21.84
C ASN A 439 -0.53 -8.97 22.18
N ASN A 440 -0.08 -9.09 23.43
CA ASN A 440 0.72 -10.22 23.87
C ASN A 440 -0.16 -11.41 24.27
N PHE A 441 0.24 -12.61 23.86
CA PHE A 441 -0.41 -13.86 24.29
C PHE A 441 -0.26 -14.12 25.79
N THR A 442 0.71 -13.49 26.46
CA THR A 442 0.92 -13.61 27.91
C THR A 442 1.17 -12.24 28.51
N THR A 443 0.35 -11.84 29.47
CA THR A 443 0.42 -10.53 30.11
C THR A 443 0.46 -10.68 31.62
N LYS A 444 1.56 -10.24 32.22
CA LYS A 444 1.73 -10.19 33.68
C LYS A 444 0.97 -8.99 34.24
N LEU A 445 0.14 -9.20 35.26
CA LEU A 445 -0.52 -8.12 35.97
C LEU A 445 0.48 -7.31 36.78
N THR A 446 0.33 -5.99 36.76
CA THR A 446 1.06 -5.07 37.63
C THR A 446 0.55 -5.19 39.07
N GLN A 447 1.38 -4.81 40.04
CA GLN A 447 0.98 -4.84 41.46
C GLN A 447 -0.29 -4.01 41.72
N LYS A 448 -0.44 -2.86 41.07
CA LYS A 448 -1.65 -2.02 41.17
C LYS A 448 -2.91 -2.76 40.68
N GLN A 449 -2.80 -3.51 39.59
CA GLN A 449 -3.92 -4.29 39.03
C GLN A 449 -4.24 -5.49 39.92
N ILE A 450 -3.23 -6.18 40.45
CA ILE A 450 -3.35 -7.25 41.44
C ILE A 450 -4.10 -6.73 42.67
N THR A 451 -3.65 -5.64 43.29
CA THR A 451 -4.31 -5.05 44.47
C THR A 451 -5.76 -4.67 44.17
N LYS A 452 -6.04 -4.03 43.01
CA LYS A 452 -7.41 -3.70 42.62
C LYS A 452 -8.30 -4.94 42.47
N LEU A 453 -7.76 -5.99 41.85
CA LEU A 453 -8.44 -7.27 41.66
C LEU A 453 -8.80 -7.89 43.00
N PHE A 454 -7.84 -8.05 43.90
CA PHE A 454 -8.05 -8.74 45.19
C PHE A 454 -8.82 -7.91 46.23
N ASN A 455 -8.80 -6.57 46.15
CA ASN A 455 -9.67 -5.72 46.97
C ASN A 455 -11.16 -5.93 46.64
N THR A 456 -11.48 -6.33 45.40
CA THR A 456 -12.86 -6.51 44.96
C THR A 456 -13.26 -7.98 44.99
N CYS A 457 -12.44 -8.84 44.41
CA CYS A 457 -12.64 -10.28 44.36
C CYS A 457 -11.96 -10.91 45.58
N THR A 458 -12.72 -11.08 46.67
CA THR A 458 -12.25 -11.67 47.93
C THR A 458 -12.14 -13.19 47.84
N PRO A 459 -11.38 -13.84 48.74
CA PRO A 459 -11.46 -15.28 48.93
C PRO A 459 -12.93 -15.71 49.09
N ASN A 460 -13.30 -16.82 48.45
CA ASN A 460 -14.67 -17.36 48.36
C ASN A 460 -15.65 -16.59 47.46
N SER A 461 -15.27 -15.46 46.86
CA SER A 461 -16.10 -14.82 45.84
C SER A 461 -15.84 -15.42 44.45
N ILE A 462 -16.91 -15.59 43.67
CA ILE A 462 -16.82 -16.04 42.28
C ILE A 462 -16.61 -14.80 41.40
N CYS A 463 -15.43 -14.72 40.78
CA CYS A 463 -15.16 -13.73 39.74
C CYS A 463 -15.06 -14.42 38.38
N THR A 464 -15.52 -13.75 37.32
CA THR A 464 -15.49 -14.30 35.96
C THR A 464 -14.53 -13.47 35.12
N ALA A 465 -13.56 -14.15 34.52
CA ALA A 465 -12.72 -13.58 33.48
C ALA A 465 -13.37 -13.79 32.12
N ILE A 466 -13.47 -12.72 31.35
CA ILE A 466 -13.97 -12.71 29.97
C ILE A 466 -12.79 -12.29 29.10
N LEU A 467 -12.38 -13.15 28.18
CA LEU A 467 -11.43 -12.82 27.13
C LEU A 467 -12.20 -12.58 25.84
N LYS A 468 -12.09 -11.37 25.28
CA LYS A 468 -12.44 -11.09 23.90
C LYS A 468 -11.14 -10.99 23.10
N ALA A 469 -10.93 -11.94 22.20
CA ALA A 469 -9.81 -11.92 21.27
C ALA A 469 -10.28 -11.41 19.90
N ASN A 470 -9.57 -10.44 19.36
CA ASN A 470 -9.71 -10.00 17.98
C ASN A 470 -8.45 -10.39 17.21
N LEU A 471 -8.62 -10.78 15.96
CA LEU A 471 -7.55 -10.95 14.98
C LEU A 471 -7.88 -10.06 13.79
N PHE A 472 -7.02 -9.08 13.55
CA PHE A 472 -7.19 -8.07 12.52
C PHE A 472 -6.36 -8.44 11.29
N TYR A 473 -7.03 -8.53 10.15
CA TYR A 473 -6.40 -8.58 8.83
C TYR A 473 -6.51 -7.19 8.20
N SER A 474 -5.89 -6.97 7.04
CA SER A 474 -5.96 -5.69 6.31
C SER A 474 -7.39 -5.16 6.10
N SER A 475 -8.36 -6.05 6.01
CA SER A 475 -9.72 -5.76 5.53
C SER A 475 -10.83 -6.60 6.16
N TYR A 476 -10.49 -7.54 7.02
CA TYR A 476 -11.41 -8.45 7.69
C TYR A 476 -10.96 -8.63 9.14
N ASN A 477 -11.87 -8.91 10.06
CA ASN A 477 -11.53 -9.16 11.47
C ASN A 477 -12.27 -10.40 11.97
N GLN A 478 -11.58 -11.27 12.68
CA GLN A 478 -12.21 -12.34 13.46
C GLN A 478 -12.35 -11.90 14.94
N THR A 479 -13.42 -12.36 15.61
CA THR A 479 -13.60 -12.17 17.04
C THR A 479 -13.96 -13.50 17.71
N ASN A 480 -13.36 -13.77 18.87
CA ASN A 480 -13.65 -14.92 19.71
C ASN A 480 -13.85 -14.49 21.16
N TYR A 481 -14.78 -15.15 21.87
CA TYR A 481 -15.01 -14.93 23.29
C TYR A 481 -14.75 -16.22 24.06
N ASN A 482 -14.08 -16.10 25.20
CA ASN A 482 -13.86 -17.19 26.14
C ASN A 482 -14.17 -16.72 27.57
N PHE A 483 -14.77 -17.60 28.36
CA PHE A 483 -15.20 -17.33 29.72
C PHE A 483 -14.52 -18.31 30.66
N SER A 484 -13.95 -17.80 31.74
CA SER A 484 -13.32 -18.61 32.77
C SER A 484 -13.73 -18.12 34.16
N THR A 485 -14.02 -19.05 35.06
CA THR A 485 -14.29 -18.73 36.47
C THR A 485 -12.99 -18.73 37.26
N LEU A 486 -12.77 -17.65 38.01
CA LEU A 486 -11.59 -17.48 38.86
C LEU A 486 -11.87 -17.90 40.29
N ALA A 487 -11.03 -18.79 40.80
CA ALA A 487 -11.01 -19.17 42.19
C ALA A 487 -9.90 -18.39 42.91
N ILE A 488 -10.29 -17.42 43.72
CA ILE A 488 -9.35 -16.64 44.51
C ILE A 488 -9.12 -17.31 45.85
N LYS A 489 -7.85 -17.53 46.16
CA LYS A 489 -7.39 -18.11 47.41
C LYS A 489 -6.60 -17.09 48.21
N GLN A 490 -6.56 -17.30 49.53
CA GLN A 490 -5.78 -16.42 50.43
C GLN A 490 -4.29 -16.54 50.13
N CYS A 491 -3.84 -17.77 49.89
CA CYS A 491 -2.47 -18.09 49.54
C CYS A 491 -2.45 -19.38 48.71
N LEU A 492 -1.39 -19.63 47.93
CA LEU A 492 -1.20 -20.90 47.21
C LEU A 492 0.04 -21.65 47.72
N PRO A 493 -0.06 -22.93 48.12
CA PRO A 493 1.08 -23.70 48.59
C PRO A 493 1.97 -24.07 47.40
N HIS A 494 2.90 -23.17 47.03
CA HIS A 494 3.95 -23.47 46.07
C HIS A 494 5.25 -23.84 46.80
N ARG A 495 5.77 -25.03 46.46
CA ARG A 495 6.98 -25.60 47.04
C ARG A 495 8.14 -25.40 46.07
N SER A 496 8.81 -24.25 46.19
CA SER A 496 10.13 -24.07 45.56
C SER A 496 11.14 -25.02 46.21
N SER A 497 12.09 -25.53 45.43
CA SER A 497 13.23 -26.30 45.96
C SER A 497 14.21 -25.43 46.76
N LEU A 498 14.08 -24.10 46.66
CA LEU A 498 14.87 -23.15 47.45
C LEU A 498 14.25 -22.99 48.85
N PRO A 499 15.06 -22.97 49.92
CA PRO A 499 14.55 -22.74 51.27
C PRO A 499 13.92 -21.34 51.38
N PRO A 500 12.80 -21.17 52.12
CA PRO A 500 12.06 -19.90 52.24
C PRO A 500 12.85 -18.76 52.91
N PHE A 501 14.04 -19.04 53.42
CA PHE A 501 14.89 -18.13 54.18
C PHE A 501 16.36 -18.38 53.80
N PRO A 502 17.24 -17.36 53.69
CA PRO A 502 17.07 -15.92 53.95
C PRO A 502 16.94 -15.08 52.67
N PHE A 503 16.00 -15.42 51.78
CA PHE A 503 15.89 -14.71 50.50
C PHE A 503 15.01 -13.47 50.60
N ASP A 504 15.34 -12.51 49.74
CA ASP A 504 14.73 -11.19 49.63
C ASP A 504 13.18 -11.27 49.53
N PRO A 505 12.42 -10.38 50.19
CA PRO A 505 10.94 -10.34 50.17
C PRO A 505 10.31 -10.21 48.77
N THR A 506 11.11 -10.00 47.73
CA THR A 506 10.66 -9.90 46.34
C THR A 506 10.37 -11.30 45.73
N TYR A 507 9.27 -11.91 46.15
CA TYR A 507 8.48 -12.91 45.39
C TYR A 507 9.04 -14.31 45.11
N PHE A 508 10.10 -14.78 45.77
CA PHE A 508 10.65 -16.14 45.52
C PHE A 508 10.72 -17.07 46.74
N GLY A 509 9.97 -16.77 47.81
CA GLY A 509 9.88 -17.65 48.98
C GLY A 509 9.10 -18.93 48.67
N ASN A 510 9.54 -20.07 49.23
CA ASN A 510 8.66 -21.24 49.38
C ASN A 510 7.45 -20.80 50.24
N HIS A 511 6.22 -21.03 49.78
CA HIS A 511 4.99 -20.62 50.46
C HIS A 511 4.71 -21.55 51.66
N SER A 512 5.71 -21.71 52.52
CA SER A 512 5.72 -22.64 53.65
C SER A 512 4.74 -22.23 54.74
N CYS A 513 4.23 -20.99 54.72
CA CYS A 513 3.14 -20.51 55.56
C CYS A 513 1.77 -20.61 54.89
N CYS A 514 1.66 -21.41 53.84
CA CYS A 514 0.42 -21.75 53.18
C CYS A 514 0.03 -23.18 53.48
N LYS A 515 -1.18 -23.40 53.98
CA LYS A 515 -1.71 -24.76 54.13
C LYS A 515 -2.15 -25.31 52.78
N GLU A 516 -2.24 -26.65 52.69
CA GLU A 516 -2.78 -27.36 51.52
C GLU A 516 -4.23 -27.00 51.19
N ASP A 517 -4.98 -26.46 52.16
CA ASP A 517 -6.34 -25.95 51.98
C ASP A 517 -6.39 -24.50 51.46
N PHE A 518 -5.23 -23.93 51.08
CA PHE A 518 -5.06 -22.57 50.57
C PHE A 518 -5.33 -21.44 51.56
N THR A 519 -5.29 -21.75 52.86
CA THR A 519 -5.37 -20.75 53.94
C THR A 519 -3.99 -20.40 54.48
N ILE A 520 -3.87 -19.20 55.05
CA ILE A 520 -2.64 -18.76 55.72
C ILE A 520 -2.47 -19.58 57.00
N ALA A 521 -1.29 -20.15 57.17
CA ALA A 521 -0.95 -20.92 58.34
C ALA A 521 -0.88 -20.01 59.58
N PRO A 522 -1.42 -20.43 60.74
CA PRO A 522 -1.37 -19.62 61.94
C PRO A 522 0.08 -19.36 62.36
N ASN A 523 0.29 -18.33 63.18
CA ASN A 523 1.62 -17.93 63.66
C ASN A 523 2.34 -18.96 64.57
N THR A 524 1.70 -20.10 64.83
CA THR A 524 2.25 -21.27 65.51
C THR A 524 2.84 -22.31 64.54
N THR A 525 2.70 -22.11 63.23
CA THR A 525 3.20 -23.03 62.21
C THR A 525 4.68 -22.77 61.95
N ILE A 526 5.50 -23.83 62.03
CA ILE A 526 6.92 -23.77 61.71
C ILE A 526 7.07 -23.76 60.18
N CYS A 527 7.66 -22.70 59.64
CA CYS A 527 7.91 -22.55 58.19
C CYS A 527 9.37 -22.79 57.80
N TYR A 528 10.29 -22.71 58.75
CA TYR A 528 11.68 -23.07 58.54
C TYR A 528 12.24 -23.66 59.83
N SER A 529 12.95 -24.77 59.72
CA SER A 529 13.72 -25.36 60.80
C SER A 529 15.02 -25.89 60.21
N GLY A 530 16.13 -25.24 60.51
CA GLY A 530 17.42 -25.62 59.97
C GLY A 530 18.58 -24.79 60.50
N PRO A 531 19.82 -25.17 60.17
CA PRO A 531 21.02 -24.42 60.55
C PRO A 531 20.97 -23.02 59.94
N ASN A 532 21.45 -22.01 60.67
CA ASN A 532 21.57 -20.66 60.11
C ASN A 532 22.75 -20.61 59.14
N ILE A 533 22.47 -20.47 57.84
CA ILE A 533 23.49 -20.38 56.79
C ILE A 533 23.62 -18.94 56.25
N LEU A 534 23.34 -17.93 57.09
CA LEU A 534 23.55 -16.52 56.73
C LEU A 534 25.04 -16.25 56.52
N SER A 535 25.47 -16.16 55.26
CA SER A 535 26.79 -15.70 54.85
C SER A 535 27.06 -14.22 55.15
N ASN A 536 26.01 -13.43 55.46
CA ASN A 536 26.10 -11.97 55.69
C ASN A 536 25.60 -11.52 57.08
N ALA A 537 25.47 -12.41 58.06
CA ALA A 537 25.25 -11.93 59.43
C ALA A 537 26.56 -11.27 59.92
N PRO A 538 26.55 -10.00 60.39
CA PRO A 538 27.76 -9.27 60.82
C PRO A 538 28.48 -9.86 62.06
N TYR A 539 28.13 -11.08 62.45
CA TYR A 539 28.60 -11.77 63.65
C TYR A 539 29.10 -13.20 63.35
N ASN A 540 29.25 -13.57 62.07
CA ASN A 540 29.69 -14.91 61.66
C ASN A 540 31.20 -14.96 61.35
N THR A 541 32.04 -14.61 62.33
CA THR A 541 33.51 -14.79 62.22
C THR A 541 33.98 -16.13 62.77
N SER A 542 33.08 -16.94 63.32
CA SER A 542 33.38 -18.31 63.75
C SER A 542 32.39 -19.25 63.08
N ASN A 543 32.89 -20.14 62.20
CA ASN A 543 32.14 -21.15 61.43
C ASN A 543 31.42 -22.22 62.29
N LEU A 544 30.98 -21.88 63.49
CA LEU A 544 30.28 -22.76 64.41
C LEU A 544 28.78 -22.74 64.09
N HIS A 545 28.35 -23.67 63.23
CA HIS A 545 26.93 -23.98 62.94
C HIS A 545 26.25 -24.66 64.13
N CYS A 546 26.08 -23.89 65.20
CA CYS A 546 25.85 -24.39 66.54
C CYS A 546 24.39 -24.36 66.99
N TYR A 547 23.48 -23.99 66.10
CA TYR A 547 22.08 -23.77 66.41
C TYR A 547 21.19 -23.97 65.20
N ASN A 548 19.98 -24.46 65.46
CA ASN A 548 18.89 -24.43 64.50
C ASN A 548 18.04 -23.20 64.78
N ILE A 549 17.76 -22.45 63.72
CA ILE A 549 16.72 -21.44 63.74
C ILE A 549 15.42 -22.13 63.34
N ILE A 550 14.46 -22.11 64.25
CA ILE A 550 13.07 -22.42 63.98
C ILE A 550 12.37 -21.08 63.78
N ARG A 551 11.86 -20.83 62.58
CA ARG A 551 11.03 -19.67 62.28
C ARG A 551 9.60 -20.12 62.12
N TYR A 552 8.71 -19.32 62.69
CA TYR A 552 7.28 -19.51 62.61
C TYR A 552 6.70 -18.54 61.58
N CYS A 553 5.54 -18.89 61.04
CA CYS A 553 4.74 -17.98 60.25
C CYS A 553 4.35 -16.76 61.10
N ASP A 554 4.16 -15.60 60.48
CA ASP A 554 3.62 -14.43 61.20
C ASP A 554 2.08 -14.43 61.23
N GLY A 555 1.45 -15.29 60.42
CA GLY A 555 -0.01 -15.40 60.30
C GLY A 555 -0.64 -14.33 59.39
N SER A 556 0.18 -13.55 58.67
CA SER A 556 -0.26 -12.44 57.83
C SER A 556 -0.12 -12.71 56.34
N THR A 557 0.90 -13.47 55.92
CA THR A 557 1.16 -13.85 54.53
C THR A 557 1.74 -15.26 54.43
N GLY A 558 1.53 -15.93 53.30
CA GLY A 558 2.00 -17.29 53.01
C GLY A 558 3.49 -17.41 52.71
N ASN A 559 4.15 -16.30 52.34
CA ASN A 559 5.57 -16.24 52.02
C ASN A 559 6.46 -15.73 53.17
N ALA A 560 5.90 -15.11 54.21
CA ALA A 560 6.68 -14.55 55.31
C ALA A 560 6.93 -15.57 56.44
N CYS A 561 8.16 -16.06 56.51
CA CYS A 561 8.67 -16.80 57.66
C CYS A 561 9.26 -15.84 58.72
N LEU A 562 8.49 -14.79 59.04
CA LEU A 562 8.90 -13.66 59.87
C LEU A 562 8.23 -13.61 61.24
N GLY A 563 7.49 -14.66 61.61
CA GLY A 563 6.90 -14.78 62.92
C GLY A 563 7.94 -14.94 64.02
N ARG A 564 7.53 -15.55 65.13
CA ARG A 564 8.43 -15.84 66.24
C ARG A 564 9.68 -16.57 65.73
N ILE A 565 10.85 -16.18 66.24
CA ILE A 565 12.11 -16.88 65.99
C ILE A 565 12.44 -17.66 67.27
N GLU A 566 12.62 -18.97 67.16
CA GLU A 566 13.17 -19.80 68.22
C GLU A 566 14.55 -20.29 67.80
N ILE A 567 15.52 -20.10 68.69
CA ILE A 567 16.89 -20.54 68.48
C ILE A 567 17.15 -21.67 69.46
N THR A 568 17.56 -22.81 68.92
CA THR A 568 17.82 -24.03 69.69
C THR A 568 19.26 -24.44 69.49
N GLY A 569 20.01 -24.62 70.58
CA GLY A 569 21.40 -25.08 70.52
C GLY A 569 21.45 -26.54 70.07
N THR A 570 22.28 -26.84 69.07
CA THR A 570 22.36 -28.17 68.44
C THR A 570 23.51 -29.03 68.96
N SER A 571 24.48 -28.46 69.70
CA SER A 571 25.56 -29.23 70.33
C SER A 571 26.10 -28.60 71.62
N SER A 572 26.73 -29.42 72.48
CA SER A 572 27.35 -29.01 73.76
C SER A 572 28.54 -28.05 73.60
N ILE A 573 29.21 -28.09 72.45
CA ILE A 573 30.38 -27.25 72.13
C ILE A 573 29.99 -25.76 72.12
N CYS A 574 28.74 -25.47 71.74
CA CYS A 574 28.21 -24.11 71.60
C CYS A 574 27.88 -23.43 72.93
N CYS A 575 27.92 -24.20 74.02
CA CYS A 575 27.53 -23.79 75.36
C CYS A 575 28.71 -23.85 76.34
N ALA A 576 29.92 -23.62 75.83
CA ALA A 576 31.17 -23.71 76.60
C ALA A 576 31.33 -25.06 77.34
N GLY A 577 30.81 -26.16 76.78
CA GLY A 577 30.88 -27.49 77.37
C GLY A 577 29.71 -27.86 78.31
N ALA A 578 28.74 -26.96 78.53
CA ALA A 578 27.57 -27.28 79.35
C ALA A 578 26.55 -28.15 78.56
N SER A 579 26.51 -29.46 78.83
CA SER A 579 25.48 -30.39 78.35
C SER A 579 24.05 -29.93 78.72
N ALA A 580 23.93 -29.08 79.75
CA ALA A 580 22.69 -28.52 80.25
C ALA A 580 21.95 -27.59 79.26
N CYS A 581 22.54 -27.23 78.12
CA CYS A 581 21.99 -26.25 77.18
C CYS A 581 21.53 -26.84 75.83
N ILE A 582 21.83 -28.12 75.53
CA ILE A 582 21.33 -28.79 74.33
C ILE A 582 19.80 -28.87 74.39
N GLY A 583 19.11 -28.39 73.35
CA GLY A 583 17.65 -28.42 73.26
C GLY A 583 16.89 -27.37 74.08
N LYS A 584 17.57 -26.47 74.82
CA LYS A 584 16.90 -25.39 75.58
C LYS A 584 16.69 -24.13 74.73
N LYS A 585 15.59 -23.41 74.98
CA LYS A 585 15.23 -22.13 74.31
C LYS A 585 16.05 -20.97 74.89
N ALA A 586 16.68 -20.16 74.03
CA ALA A 586 17.33 -18.91 74.45
C ALA A 586 16.27 -17.83 74.80
N PHE A 587 16.49 -17.05 75.86
CA PHE A 587 15.51 -16.06 76.34
C PHE A 587 15.78 -14.62 75.88
N SER A 588 17.04 -14.22 75.62
CA SER A 588 17.38 -12.89 75.11
C SER A 588 18.71 -12.85 74.35
N PHE A 589 18.90 -11.82 73.52
CA PHE A 589 20.11 -11.58 72.72
C PHE A 589 20.85 -10.34 73.21
N THR A 590 22.16 -10.46 73.45
CA THR A 590 23.05 -9.32 73.73
C THR A 590 24.25 -9.35 72.79
N LYS A 591 24.94 -8.22 72.61
CA LYS A 591 26.17 -8.12 71.79
C LYS A 591 27.32 -9.01 72.28
N GLN A 592 27.23 -9.60 73.48
CA GLN A 592 28.32 -10.31 74.16
C GLN A 592 28.11 -11.83 74.26
N GLY A 593 26.99 -12.37 73.77
CA GLY A 593 26.68 -13.80 73.82
C GLY A 593 25.25 -14.13 74.30
N TRP A 594 24.94 -15.42 74.35
CA TRP A 594 23.58 -15.97 74.57
C TRP A 594 23.26 -16.19 76.06
N CYS A 595 22.08 -15.76 76.51
CA CYS A 595 21.62 -15.95 77.90
C CYS A 595 20.49 -16.99 77.98
N PHE A 596 20.66 -18.04 78.79
CA PHE A 596 19.66 -19.09 79.00
C PHE A 596 18.97 -18.98 80.37
N GLY A 597 17.72 -18.52 80.43
CA GLY A 597 16.91 -18.47 81.66
C GLY A 597 16.67 -17.06 82.22
N LYS A 598 15.78 -16.95 83.22
CA LYS A 598 15.27 -15.68 83.79
C LYS A 598 16.34 -14.77 84.45
N GLY A 599 17.61 -15.18 84.51
CA GLY A 599 18.68 -14.49 85.22
C GLY A 599 19.72 -13.73 84.37
N GLY A 600 19.63 -13.77 83.03
CA GLY A 600 20.65 -13.16 82.17
C GLY A 600 22.01 -13.89 82.18
N CYS A 601 22.89 -13.53 81.24
CA CYS A 601 24.16 -14.24 80.97
C CYS A 601 25.13 -14.25 82.16
N SER A 602 24.96 -13.36 83.14
CA SER A 602 25.84 -13.26 84.30
C SER A 602 25.65 -14.38 85.33
N LYS A 603 24.57 -15.17 85.26
CA LYS A 603 24.30 -16.24 86.24
C LYS A 603 24.58 -17.67 85.76
N LEU A 604 25.05 -17.89 84.53
CA LEU A 604 25.33 -19.24 84.02
C LEU A 604 26.81 -19.64 83.95
N CYS A 605 27.74 -18.75 84.27
CA CYS A 605 29.17 -19.05 84.14
C CYS A 605 29.93 -19.08 85.48
N SER A 606 29.27 -19.03 86.64
CA SER A 606 29.95 -18.97 87.93
C SER A 606 29.22 -19.67 89.08
N GLU A 607 28.75 -20.90 88.88
CA GLU A 607 28.41 -21.78 90.00
C GLU A 607 29.11 -23.14 89.82
N ILE A 608 30.18 -23.33 90.60
CA ILE A 608 30.66 -24.66 91.00
C ILE A 608 29.71 -25.09 92.14
N VAL A 609 29.09 -26.24 91.94
CA VAL A 609 28.42 -27.00 92.99
C VAL A 609 29.49 -27.46 93.98
N ASP A 610 29.52 -26.94 95.21
CA ASP A 610 29.09 -27.73 96.37
C ASP A 610 29.12 -26.98 97.72
N SER A 611 28.14 -27.38 98.54
CA SER A 611 27.98 -27.38 100.01
C SER A 611 28.62 -26.34 100.94
N ASN A 612 27.75 -25.80 101.82
CA ASN A 612 27.98 -25.39 103.21
C ASN A 612 28.75 -24.09 103.48
N GLN A 613 28.04 -23.01 103.80
CA GLN A 613 28.02 -22.40 105.15
C GLN A 613 27.19 -21.11 105.21
N ASP A 614 26.59 -20.91 106.38
CA ASP A 614 25.75 -19.78 106.79
C ASP A 614 26.48 -18.44 106.77
N GLY A 615 25.75 -17.37 106.44
CA GLY A 615 26.20 -15.99 106.58
C GLY A 615 25.19 -14.96 106.08
N ILE A 616 24.29 -14.52 106.97
CA ILE A 616 23.37 -13.39 106.79
C ILE A 616 24.15 -12.07 107.01
N PHE A 617 24.14 -11.24 105.97
CA PHE A 617 24.22 -9.76 105.86
C PHE A 617 25.29 -8.97 106.65
N ASN A 618 25.98 -8.07 105.93
CA ASN A 618 25.76 -6.64 106.17
C ASN A 618 26.20 -5.70 105.04
N GLU A 619 25.53 -4.55 105.08
CA GLU A 619 25.48 -3.39 104.21
C GLU A 619 26.84 -2.76 103.85
N GLN A 620 27.03 -2.45 102.56
CA GLN A 620 27.40 -1.11 102.08
C GLN A 620 27.44 -1.11 100.54
N ASP A 621 26.35 -0.64 99.95
CA ASP A 621 26.38 0.06 98.67
C ASP A 621 27.47 1.13 98.72
N HIS A 622 28.41 1.13 97.78
CA HIS A 622 28.92 2.36 97.18
C HIS A 622 29.58 2.05 95.83
N CYS A 623 28.95 2.56 94.76
CA CYS A 623 29.58 2.82 93.48
C CYS A 623 30.89 3.60 93.68
N ASN A 624 31.96 3.14 93.04
CA ASN A 624 33.15 3.96 92.81
C ASN A 624 33.47 3.96 91.30
N CYS A 625 33.10 5.07 90.65
CA CYS A 625 33.51 5.43 89.29
C CYS A 625 34.57 6.54 89.37
N ARG A 626 35.76 6.29 88.80
CA ARG A 626 36.76 7.26 88.25
C ARG A 626 38.03 6.46 87.88
N PHE A 627 38.78 6.65 86.78
CA PHE A 627 39.10 7.84 85.96
C PHE A 627 39.75 7.43 84.60
N GLY A 628 39.55 8.27 83.55
CA GLY A 628 40.59 8.69 82.57
C GLY A 628 40.33 8.43 81.06
N ASP A 629 40.43 9.37 80.11
CA ASP A 629 40.26 10.84 80.11
C ASP A 629 40.21 11.43 78.66
N SER A 630 39.69 12.66 78.56
CA SER A 630 39.86 13.73 77.54
C SER A 630 38.85 13.94 76.35
N GLY A 631 38.13 15.09 76.42
CA GLY A 631 37.50 15.79 75.27
C GLY A 631 36.16 16.52 75.53
N LYS A 632 36.15 17.70 76.16
CA LYS A 632 35.01 18.51 76.70
C LYS A 632 34.12 19.27 75.64
N PRO A 633 33.21 20.22 75.99
CA PRO A 633 31.83 20.08 76.54
C PRO A 633 30.76 20.99 75.83
N CYS A 634 29.46 20.78 76.08
CA CYS A 634 28.43 21.85 75.91
C CYS A 634 27.69 22.10 77.24
N ARG A 635 27.56 23.37 77.61
CA ARG A 635 27.09 23.89 78.90
C ARG A 635 25.62 24.32 78.80
N LYS A 636 24.78 23.91 79.76
CA LYS A 636 23.43 24.42 80.01
C LYS A 636 23.55 25.61 80.99
N LEU A 637 22.84 26.72 80.74
CA LEU A 637 22.80 27.87 81.66
C LEU A 637 21.59 27.80 82.62
N GLU A 638 21.68 28.51 83.75
CA GLU A 638 20.87 28.39 84.98
C GLU A 638 19.42 28.89 84.89
N ASN A 639 18.92 29.24 83.71
CA ASN A 639 17.56 29.74 83.48
C ASN A 639 16.70 28.83 82.58
N ASN A 640 17.09 27.56 82.45
CA ASN A 640 16.27 26.49 81.85
C ASN A 640 15.80 26.73 80.39
N GLN A 641 16.65 27.32 79.54
CA GLN A 641 16.45 27.37 78.08
C GLN A 641 17.68 26.84 77.31
N TRP A 642 17.45 26.19 76.17
CA TRP A 642 18.47 25.73 75.23
C TRP A 642 18.44 26.60 73.96
N LEU A 643 19.63 27.05 73.50
CA LEU A 643 19.81 27.73 72.21
C LEU A 643 20.01 26.68 71.10
N SER A 644 19.18 26.77 70.06
CA SER A 644 19.28 25.99 68.83
C SER A 644 20.43 26.49 67.94
N GLY A 645 21.26 25.56 67.45
CA GLY A 645 22.27 25.83 66.42
C GLY A 645 22.22 24.74 65.35
N THR A 646 21.95 25.18 64.12
CA THR A 646 21.68 24.43 62.90
C THR A 646 22.92 23.74 62.31
N CYS A 647 22.72 22.61 61.62
CA CYS A 647 23.63 22.11 60.59
C CYS A 647 22.92 22.06 59.24
N SER A 648 23.63 22.59 58.24
CA SER A 648 23.25 22.90 56.88
C SER A 648 22.88 21.68 56.03
N SER A 649 21.81 21.86 55.26
CA SER A 649 21.33 21.02 54.18
C SER A 649 21.98 21.38 52.83
N GLY A 650 21.99 20.43 51.90
CA GLY A 650 22.12 20.65 50.46
C GLY A 650 20.96 20.00 49.70
N PHE A 651 20.07 20.85 49.15
CA PHE A 651 19.33 20.83 47.86
C PHE A 651 18.91 19.47 47.23
N PHE A 652 17.70 19.19 46.72
CA PHE A 652 16.46 19.89 46.29
C PHE A 652 15.25 19.10 46.86
N GLY A 653 14.01 19.54 47.06
CA GLY A 653 13.20 20.66 46.59
C GLY A 653 11.74 20.17 46.49
N ILE A 654 10.78 21.07 46.77
CA ILE A 654 9.30 20.96 46.66
C ILE A 654 8.61 20.45 47.94
N GLY A 655 7.86 21.37 48.56
CA GLY A 655 7.27 21.23 49.88
C GLY A 655 5.74 21.08 49.91
N ALA A 656 5.22 21.06 51.14
CA ALA A 656 3.91 21.55 51.52
C ALA A 656 3.86 21.66 53.05
N GLU A 657 3.25 22.75 53.51
CA GLU A 657 3.23 23.25 54.88
C GLU A 657 2.38 22.41 55.84
N CYS A 658 2.83 22.40 57.10
CA CYS A 658 2.01 22.10 58.25
C CYS A 658 0.98 23.22 58.51
N LYS A 659 -0.20 22.84 59.00
CA LYS A 659 -0.94 23.68 59.95
C LYS A 659 -1.04 22.94 61.28
N THR A 660 -0.95 23.74 62.33
CA THR A 660 -1.20 23.47 63.75
C THR A 660 -2.43 22.63 64.01
#